data_AF-J9VPC4-F1
#
_entry.id   AF-J9VPC4-F1
#
_cell.length_a   1.000
_cell.length_b   1.000
_cell.length_c   1.000
_cell.angle_alpha   90.00
_cell.angle_beta   90.00
_cell.angle_gamma   90.00
#
_symmetry.space_group_name_H-M   'P 1'
#
loop_
_entity.id
_entity.type
_entity.pdbx_description
1 polymer ?
#
loop_
_entity_poly.entity_id
_entity_poly.type
_entity_poly.pdbx_seq_one_letter_code
_entity_poly.pdbx_strand_id
1 'polypeptide(L)'
;MPPGEPPKRRLSTTSSRQPTTIQDIFIGVGLQLSPQPDIPEGHEDPGRDLEYSAVIHDGTGILDSETFHTTFFTYGKDEDGLAAEMKRVARDMLYLLRAIQTNRQVNIKMIAVAEPIPDELRAKNGVEFFPTLWLHMDAIPFITTPSTSIFTKLPAPSTIASGTAAVSAAVKHLHPATHSATTADVAPKDHHVQVDSDGQIRLCSILQYQQSSSEALWARFTALSRLLNANKVSIAFFSATPQGGGVALMRHALLRLWRMVGLPVKWFVPEGHPTVFNITKTKFHNVLQGVSPKEVEINETDKTWFELWTEQNYESFWSNGALDASVIVIDDPQLTALIPIIKKERPDAKIIFRSHIQIQSDLTDDPSTVQYRTWNYLFNFIKDVDLFLAHPVKFFVPKNVHENLPVLYMAPSTDPLDGLNKMYGRASVRYYRQYFNQLSQAQCGVKIDWDRGYVCQIARFDPSKGIDILLKAYLEFRQKLEECENPPLDNGPQLIIMGHGSIDDPDGSWVYEKIHDTLNSPGYELIHGDVAVVRAPPSDALLGCILQGAWVATQLSTREGFEVKVTEAINKRVPIIASDAGGIPLQVKEGKNGWIVPSGDSAAVSDTLYKIYKGKLSVHRDLSEEKELDGKSDPNSVAQEWVGNFDEAYRKIHDDDGATSEDFWTVGNATRWMLLFAKLLDLKIDQTGEVNEQDVNVLKKLEKEKLPNKGETGGNVWHMLMGDDMLKDEGALI
;
A
#
# COMPACT_ATOMS: atom_id res chain seq x y z
N MET A 1 33.56 34.94 -30.96
CA MET A 1 32.29 34.74 -30.25
C MET A 1 31.79 36.10 -29.80
N PRO A 2 30.49 36.41 -29.96
CA PRO A 2 29.95 37.64 -29.38
C PRO A 2 29.99 37.55 -27.85
N PRO A 3 30.23 38.67 -27.14
CA PRO A 3 30.16 38.73 -25.69
C PRO A 3 28.69 38.80 -25.26
N GLY A 4 28.21 37.84 -24.47
CA GLY A 4 26.86 37.93 -23.89
C GLY A 4 26.13 36.63 -23.55
N GLU A 5 26.56 35.46 -24.03
CA GLU A 5 25.98 34.20 -23.54
C GLU A 5 26.83 33.66 -22.39
N PRO A 6 26.29 33.51 -21.16
CA PRO A 6 26.97 32.73 -20.13
C PRO A 6 27.19 31.32 -20.68
N PRO A 7 28.29 30.64 -20.31
CA PRO A 7 28.50 29.28 -20.75
C PRO A 7 27.30 28.44 -20.33
N LYS A 8 26.45 28.06 -21.31
CA LYS A 8 25.38 27.08 -21.15
C LYS A 8 26.04 25.74 -20.90
N ARG A 9 26.50 25.52 -19.65
CA ARG A 9 26.71 24.17 -19.14
C ARG A 9 25.32 23.57 -19.12
N ARG A 10 24.94 22.93 -20.23
CA ARG A 10 23.80 22.01 -20.25
C ARG A 10 24.07 21.00 -19.14
N LEU A 11 23.06 20.53 -18.39
CA LEU A 11 23.21 19.24 -17.71
C LEU A 11 23.78 18.34 -18.80
N SER A 12 24.99 17.81 -18.60
CA SER A 12 25.37 16.71 -19.44
C SER A 12 24.43 15.58 -19.02
N THR A 13 23.28 15.51 -19.72
CA THR A 13 22.55 14.26 -19.90
C THR A 13 23.53 13.21 -20.44
N THR A 14 24.65 13.65 -21.03
CA THR A 14 25.83 12.87 -21.41
C THR A 14 26.92 12.87 -20.32
N SER A 15 26.60 12.54 -19.07
CA SER A 15 27.65 12.10 -18.15
C SER A 15 28.13 10.73 -18.62
N SER A 16 29.43 10.61 -18.94
CA SER A 16 30.05 9.31 -19.26
C SER A 16 30.45 8.52 -18.01
N ARG A 17 30.18 9.05 -16.81
CA ARG A 17 30.47 8.37 -15.55
C ARG A 17 29.51 7.18 -15.42
N GLN A 18 30.08 5.98 -15.44
CA GLN A 18 29.38 4.74 -15.12
C GLN A 18 29.62 4.46 -13.63
N PRO A 19 28.71 4.85 -12.73
CA PRO A 19 28.90 4.58 -11.32
C PRO A 19 28.84 3.06 -11.09
N THR A 20 29.72 2.54 -10.22
CA THR A 20 29.72 1.12 -9.83
C THR A 20 28.49 0.75 -9.01
N THR A 21 27.87 1.72 -8.36
CA THR A 21 26.62 1.60 -7.59
C THR A 21 25.64 2.70 -8.01
N ILE A 22 24.37 2.35 -8.23
CA ILE A 22 23.34 3.33 -8.53
C ILE A 22 23.08 4.14 -7.25
N GLN A 23 23.31 5.45 -7.32
CA GLN A 23 23.10 6.37 -6.19
C GLN A 23 21.69 6.95 -6.23
N ASP A 24 21.13 7.19 -5.05
CA ASP A 24 19.91 7.95 -4.91
C ASP A 24 20.17 9.44 -5.07
N ILE A 25 19.29 10.11 -5.79
CA ILE A 25 19.25 11.57 -5.91
C ILE A 25 17.84 12.09 -5.69
N PHE A 26 17.77 13.37 -5.36
CA PHE A 26 16.55 14.13 -5.16
C PHE A 26 16.57 15.32 -6.09
N ILE A 27 15.41 15.71 -6.62
CA ILE A 27 15.33 16.83 -7.57
C ILE A 27 14.39 17.89 -7.02
N GLY A 28 14.85 19.13 -6.97
CA GLY A 28 14.02 20.32 -6.75
C GLY A 28 13.60 20.91 -8.08
N VAL A 29 12.31 21.24 -8.21
CA VAL A 29 11.73 21.87 -9.40
C VAL A 29 11.14 23.21 -9.02
N GLY A 30 11.64 24.28 -9.64
CA GLY A 30 11.02 25.61 -9.59
C GLY A 30 10.36 25.91 -10.93
N LEU A 31 9.19 26.53 -10.90
CA LEU A 31 8.39 26.87 -12.08
C LEU A 31 8.09 28.37 -12.07
N GLN A 32 8.17 29.00 -13.23
CA GLN A 32 7.73 30.37 -13.44
C GLN A 32 7.16 30.53 -14.84
N LEU A 33 5.91 30.98 -14.92
CA LEU A 33 5.24 31.24 -16.19
C LEU A 33 5.14 32.75 -16.42
N SER A 34 5.71 33.23 -17.52
CA SER A 34 5.69 34.63 -17.89
C SER A 34 4.27 35.11 -18.21
N PRO A 35 3.95 36.41 -18.05
CA PRO A 35 2.65 36.98 -18.47
C PRO A 35 2.38 36.75 -19.96
N GLN A 36 1.11 36.69 -20.35
CA GLN A 36 0.72 36.64 -21.76
C GLN A 36 1.19 37.93 -22.48
N PRO A 37 1.90 37.83 -23.62
CA PRO A 37 2.25 39.00 -24.42
C PRO A 37 1.01 39.64 -25.07
N ASP A 38 1.09 40.92 -25.43
CA ASP A 38 0.05 41.60 -26.20
C ASP A 38 -0.17 40.91 -27.55
N ILE A 39 -1.42 40.58 -27.88
CA ILE A 39 -1.79 39.85 -29.11
C ILE A 39 -2.49 40.83 -30.07
N PRO A 40 -1.87 41.19 -31.21
CA PRO A 40 -2.54 42.01 -32.22
C PRO A 40 -3.71 41.25 -32.86
N GLU A 41 -4.78 41.97 -33.20
CA GLU A 41 -6.01 41.41 -33.75
C GLU A 41 -5.72 40.60 -35.04
N GLY A 42 -6.07 39.30 -35.04
CA GLY A 42 -5.84 38.39 -36.19
C GLY A 42 -4.52 37.62 -36.21
N HIS A 43 -3.70 37.68 -35.15
CA HIS A 43 -2.42 36.95 -35.05
C HIS A 43 -2.51 35.65 -34.23
N GLU A 44 -1.58 34.71 -34.50
CA GLU A 44 -1.41 33.46 -33.74
C GLU A 44 -0.92 33.74 -32.29
N ASP A 45 -1.22 32.84 -31.36
CA ASP A 45 -0.77 32.93 -29.96
C ASP A 45 0.77 33.00 -29.91
N PRO A 46 1.38 34.11 -29.45
CA PRO A 46 2.83 34.21 -29.32
C PRO A 46 3.39 33.26 -28.24
N GLY A 47 2.51 32.71 -27.40
CA GLY A 47 2.86 31.84 -26.29
C GLY A 47 3.51 32.60 -25.13
N ARG A 48 3.57 31.93 -23.98
CA ARG A 48 4.20 32.41 -22.75
C ARG A 48 5.51 31.67 -22.53
N ASP A 49 6.53 32.34 -22.02
CA ASP A 49 7.75 31.65 -21.62
C ASP A 49 7.53 30.94 -20.28
N LEU A 50 7.54 29.61 -20.29
CA LEU A 50 7.58 28.77 -19.10
C LEU A 50 9.04 28.44 -18.78
N GLU A 51 9.56 29.12 -17.78
CA GLU A 51 10.85 28.84 -17.17
C GLU A 51 10.67 27.74 -16.11
N TYR A 52 11.50 26.70 -16.17
CA TYR A 52 11.57 25.69 -15.11
C TYR A 52 13.01 25.27 -14.83
N SER A 53 13.34 25.10 -13.55
CA SER A 53 14.67 24.63 -13.15
C SER A 53 14.60 23.25 -12.54
N ALA A 54 15.55 22.39 -12.89
CA ALA A 54 15.81 21.13 -12.20
C ALA A 54 17.10 21.27 -11.38
N VAL A 55 16.99 21.06 -10.07
CA VAL A 55 18.08 21.19 -9.10
C VAL A 55 18.37 19.82 -8.50
N ILE A 56 19.56 19.27 -8.73
CA ILE A 56 19.93 17.92 -8.28
C ILE A 56 20.57 18.02 -6.90
N HIS A 57 20.08 17.21 -5.97
CA HIS A 57 20.50 17.14 -4.57
C HIS A 57 20.83 15.68 -4.21
N ASP A 58 21.90 15.46 -3.45
CA ASP A 58 22.35 14.11 -3.05
C ASP A 58 21.83 13.67 -1.66
N GLY A 59 21.07 14.53 -1.00
CA GLY A 59 20.58 14.35 0.36
C GLY A 59 21.32 15.23 1.38
N THR A 60 22.51 15.69 1.03
CA THR A 60 23.35 16.58 1.86
C THR A 60 23.52 17.98 1.27
N GLY A 61 23.56 18.09 -0.05
CA GLY A 61 23.71 19.36 -0.74
C GLY A 61 23.40 19.30 -2.22
N ILE A 62 23.50 20.46 -2.86
CA ILE A 62 23.25 20.65 -4.29
C ILE A 62 24.46 20.20 -5.08
N LEU A 63 24.24 19.30 -6.05
CA LEU A 63 25.27 18.82 -6.96
C LEU A 63 25.33 19.66 -8.24
N ASP A 64 24.16 19.99 -8.80
CA ASP A 64 24.03 20.60 -10.12
C ASP A 64 22.64 21.25 -10.26
N SER A 65 22.50 22.18 -11.20
CA SER A 65 21.20 22.78 -11.53
C SER A 65 21.16 23.26 -12.98
N GLU A 66 20.01 23.14 -13.63
CA GLU A 66 19.79 23.71 -14.96
C GLU A 66 18.41 24.35 -15.06
N THR A 67 18.33 25.42 -15.85
CA THR A 67 17.11 26.13 -16.19
C THR A 67 16.76 25.89 -17.65
N PHE A 68 15.49 25.60 -17.89
CA PHE A 68 14.90 25.31 -19.18
C PHE A 68 13.80 26.31 -19.47
N HIS A 69 13.60 26.57 -20.76
CA HIS A 69 12.54 27.43 -21.27
C HIS A 69 11.75 26.63 -22.29
N THR A 70 10.43 26.65 -22.16
CA THR A 70 9.50 26.10 -23.15
C THR A 70 8.39 27.10 -23.38
N THR A 71 7.97 27.27 -24.63
CA THR A 71 6.84 28.16 -24.94
C THR A 71 5.55 27.45 -24.56
N PHE A 72 4.68 28.08 -23.78
CA PHE A 72 3.40 27.56 -23.31
C PHE A 72 2.24 28.33 -23.94
N PHE A 73 1.43 27.64 -24.75
CA PHE A 73 0.37 28.27 -25.54
C PHE A 73 -0.99 28.13 -24.85
N THR A 74 -1.66 29.26 -24.57
CA THR A 74 -2.93 29.29 -23.82
C THR A 74 -4.04 30.05 -24.53
N TYR A 75 -3.70 30.98 -25.43
CA TYR A 75 -4.69 31.88 -26.02
C TYR A 75 -5.56 31.17 -27.05
N GLY A 76 -6.88 31.37 -26.97
CA GLY A 76 -7.85 30.82 -27.92
C GLY A 76 -8.08 29.31 -27.81
N LYS A 77 -7.49 28.63 -26.82
CA LYS A 77 -7.70 27.21 -26.57
C LYS A 77 -8.91 26.97 -25.67
N ASP A 78 -9.70 25.97 -26.02
CA ASP A 78 -10.71 25.37 -25.15
C ASP A 78 -10.05 24.45 -24.09
N GLU A 79 -10.86 23.82 -23.24
CA GLU A 79 -10.35 22.93 -22.19
C GLU A 79 -9.49 21.78 -22.73
N ASP A 80 -9.88 21.19 -23.86
CA ASP A 80 -9.16 20.10 -24.50
C ASP A 80 -7.82 20.56 -25.08
N GLY A 81 -7.81 21.74 -25.73
CA GLY A 81 -6.59 22.37 -26.22
C GLY A 81 -5.59 22.70 -25.11
N LEU A 82 -6.08 23.19 -23.96
CA LEU A 82 -5.26 23.44 -22.78
C LEU A 82 -4.71 22.13 -22.19
N ALA A 83 -5.53 21.09 -22.09
CA ALA A 83 -5.10 19.78 -21.62
C ALA A 83 -4.01 19.16 -22.53
N ALA A 84 -4.14 19.32 -23.85
CA ALA A 84 -3.14 18.86 -24.81
C ALA A 84 -1.81 19.63 -24.68
N GLU A 85 -1.86 20.93 -24.44
CA GLU A 85 -0.66 21.74 -24.19
C GLU A 85 0.05 21.31 -22.90
N MET A 86 -0.74 21.10 -21.85
CA MET A 86 -0.24 20.62 -20.58
C MET A 86 0.45 19.28 -20.68
N LYS A 87 -0.16 18.37 -21.43
CA LYS A 87 0.41 17.07 -21.74
C LYS A 87 1.76 17.20 -22.43
N ARG A 88 1.90 18.12 -23.39
CA ARG A 88 3.16 18.38 -24.08
C ARG A 88 4.26 18.84 -23.11
N VAL A 89 3.97 19.86 -22.29
CA VAL A 89 4.94 20.38 -21.30
C VAL A 89 5.34 19.32 -20.28
N ALA A 90 4.36 18.59 -19.74
CA ALA A 90 4.62 17.53 -18.77
C ALA A 90 5.51 16.44 -19.38
N ARG A 91 5.27 16.03 -20.63
CA ARG A 91 6.14 15.08 -21.34
C ARG A 91 7.56 15.59 -21.49
N ASP A 92 7.76 16.84 -21.90
CA ASP A 92 9.10 17.42 -22.06
C ASP A 92 9.88 17.35 -20.74
N MET A 93 9.24 17.72 -19.62
CA MET A 93 9.83 17.62 -18.29
C MET A 93 10.11 16.15 -17.87
N LEU A 94 9.16 15.25 -18.10
CA LEU A 94 9.29 13.82 -17.76
C LEU A 94 10.40 13.13 -18.56
N TYR A 95 10.54 13.44 -19.85
CA TYR A 95 11.62 12.91 -20.69
C TYR A 95 12.98 13.38 -20.20
N LEU A 96 13.10 14.65 -19.81
CA LEU A 96 14.32 15.17 -19.21
C LEU A 96 14.67 14.42 -17.92
N LEU A 97 13.72 14.30 -17.00
CA LEU A 97 13.91 13.59 -15.73
C LEU A 97 14.30 12.12 -15.97
N ARG A 98 13.64 11.45 -16.92
CA ARG A 98 13.97 10.08 -17.31
C ARG A 98 15.38 10.00 -17.88
N ALA A 99 15.77 10.93 -18.74
CA ALA A 99 17.12 10.97 -19.30
C ALA A 99 18.19 11.16 -18.22
N ILE A 100 17.91 11.96 -17.18
CA ILE A 100 18.77 12.08 -16.00
C ILE A 100 18.90 10.73 -15.30
N GLN A 101 17.78 10.06 -15.00
CA GLN A 101 17.74 8.75 -14.35
C GLN A 101 18.57 7.70 -15.13
N THR A 102 18.31 7.58 -16.44
CA THR A 102 18.92 6.53 -17.28
C THR A 102 20.37 6.81 -17.61
N ASN A 103 20.69 8.04 -18.04
CA ASN A 103 22.02 8.32 -18.57
C ASN A 103 23.06 8.51 -17.46
N ARG A 104 22.67 9.07 -16.32
CA ARG A 104 23.55 9.18 -15.15
C ARG A 104 23.57 7.89 -14.32
N GLN A 105 22.71 6.92 -14.63
CA GLN A 105 22.52 5.69 -13.86
C GLN A 105 22.32 5.99 -12.37
N VAL A 106 21.39 6.89 -12.10
CA VAL A 106 20.98 7.31 -10.77
C VAL A 106 19.53 6.92 -10.54
N ASN A 107 19.15 6.77 -9.29
CA ASN A 107 17.78 6.53 -8.91
C ASN A 107 17.18 7.82 -8.33
N ILE A 108 16.16 8.37 -9.00
CA ILE A 108 15.48 9.57 -8.53
C ILE A 108 14.44 9.14 -7.50
N LYS A 109 14.68 9.41 -6.22
CA LYS A 109 13.79 8.98 -5.12
C LYS A 109 12.64 9.93 -4.87
N MET A 110 12.83 11.23 -5.11
CA MET A 110 11.84 12.26 -4.84
C MET A 110 12.04 13.44 -5.78
N ILE A 111 10.94 14.05 -6.17
CA ILE A 111 10.90 15.30 -6.92
C ILE A 111 10.05 16.30 -6.12
N ALA A 112 10.70 17.33 -5.60
CA ALA A 112 10.09 18.39 -4.83
C ALA A 112 9.75 19.58 -5.73
N VAL A 113 8.47 19.90 -5.88
CA VAL A 113 8.00 21.03 -6.69
C VAL A 113 7.68 22.22 -5.77
N ALA A 114 8.29 23.36 -6.07
CA ALA A 114 8.08 24.60 -5.34
C ALA A 114 6.75 25.27 -5.74
N GLU A 115 5.93 25.63 -4.74
CA GLU A 115 4.83 26.57 -4.94
C GLU A 115 5.35 28.03 -5.07
N PRO A 116 4.64 28.91 -5.82
CA PRO A 116 3.40 28.65 -6.52
C PRO A 116 3.61 27.85 -7.82
N ILE A 117 2.84 26.79 -8.02
CA ILE A 117 2.71 26.14 -9.32
C ILE A 117 1.71 26.98 -10.14
N PRO A 118 2.07 27.46 -11.35
CA PRO A 118 1.15 28.21 -12.20
C PRO A 118 -0.19 27.46 -12.35
N ASP A 119 -1.31 28.16 -12.20
CA ASP A 119 -2.63 27.53 -12.18
C ASP A 119 -2.95 26.84 -13.51
N GLU A 120 -2.42 27.37 -14.61
CA GLU A 120 -2.53 26.77 -15.94
C GLU A 120 -1.81 25.42 -16.03
N LEU A 121 -0.85 25.16 -15.13
CA LEU A 121 -0.11 23.90 -15.04
C LEU A 121 -0.77 22.85 -14.14
N ARG A 122 -1.87 23.19 -13.47
CA ARG A 122 -2.65 22.26 -12.64
C ARG A 122 -3.68 21.58 -13.53
N ALA A 123 -3.28 20.45 -14.14
CA ALA A 123 -4.13 19.68 -15.04
C ALA A 123 -5.46 19.26 -14.37
N LYS A 124 -6.56 19.33 -15.11
CA LYS A 124 -7.87 18.79 -14.70
C LYS A 124 -8.25 17.50 -15.45
N ASN A 125 -7.60 17.23 -16.60
CA ASN A 125 -7.82 16.08 -17.48
C ASN A 125 -6.49 15.64 -18.13
N GLY A 126 -6.30 14.35 -18.39
CA GLY A 126 -5.16 13.81 -19.16
C GLY A 126 -4.03 13.18 -18.32
N VAL A 127 -2.82 13.11 -18.89
CA VAL A 127 -1.63 12.58 -18.20
C VAL A 127 -1.21 13.59 -17.14
N GLU A 128 -1.34 13.19 -15.88
CA GLU A 128 -1.01 14.06 -14.76
C GLU A 128 0.46 13.91 -14.38
N PHE A 129 1.12 15.05 -14.23
CA PHE A 129 2.56 15.10 -13.95
C PHE A 129 2.93 14.31 -12.69
N PHE A 130 2.26 14.57 -11.55
CA PHE A 130 2.60 13.94 -10.27
C PHE A 130 2.38 12.42 -10.22
N PRO A 131 1.21 11.87 -10.63
CA PRO A 131 1.04 10.43 -10.74
C PRO A 131 2.06 9.76 -11.66
N THR A 132 2.46 10.45 -12.74
CA THR A 132 3.46 9.89 -13.67
C THR A 132 4.85 9.77 -13.02
N LEU A 133 5.26 10.74 -12.19
CA LEU A 133 6.50 10.65 -11.41
C LEU A 133 6.50 9.42 -10.49
N TRP A 134 5.39 9.18 -9.80
CA TRP A 134 5.27 8.07 -8.88
C TRP A 134 5.19 6.72 -9.62
N LEU A 135 4.23 6.57 -10.53
CA LEU A 135 3.90 5.28 -11.12
C LEU A 135 4.89 4.84 -12.21
N HIS A 136 5.45 5.78 -12.97
CA HIS A 136 6.37 5.43 -14.06
C HIS A 136 7.84 5.64 -13.68
N MET A 137 8.16 6.62 -12.85
CA MET A 137 9.57 6.93 -12.51
C MET A 137 10.03 6.38 -11.16
N ASP A 138 9.10 5.94 -10.31
CA ASP A 138 9.39 5.55 -8.92
C ASP A 138 9.97 6.68 -8.07
N ALA A 139 9.53 7.92 -8.34
CA ALA A 139 9.93 9.12 -7.62
C ALA A 139 8.75 9.68 -6.84
N ILE A 140 8.93 9.94 -5.54
CA ILE A 140 7.91 10.54 -4.67
C ILE A 140 7.67 12.01 -5.09
N PRO A 141 6.48 12.37 -5.58
CA PRO A 141 6.12 13.75 -5.87
C PRO A 141 5.80 14.50 -4.57
N PHE A 142 6.57 15.55 -4.27
CA PHE A 142 6.40 16.35 -3.06
C PHE A 142 6.14 17.81 -3.43
N ILE A 143 5.01 18.37 -3.01
CA ILE A 143 4.69 19.79 -3.24
C ILE A 143 4.94 20.54 -1.95
N THR A 144 5.74 21.60 -2.02
CA THR A 144 6.06 22.38 -0.83
C THR A 144 6.05 23.86 -1.13
N THR A 145 5.60 24.64 -0.15
CA THR A 145 5.71 26.09 -0.17
C THR A 145 7.06 26.46 0.45
N PRO A 146 8.06 26.87 -0.37
CA PRO A 146 9.40 27.09 0.15
C PRO A 146 9.41 28.26 1.14
N SER A 147 10.33 28.25 2.12
CA SER A 147 10.41 29.33 3.12
C SER A 147 10.64 30.71 2.52
N THR A 148 11.18 30.80 1.31
CA THR A 148 11.37 32.05 0.58
C THR A 148 10.05 32.73 0.17
N SER A 149 8.95 31.97 0.12
CA SER A 149 7.61 32.49 -0.25
C SER A 149 7.04 33.51 0.75
N ILE A 150 7.56 33.56 1.98
CA ILE A 150 7.13 34.54 3.00
C ILE A 150 7.56 35.97 2.65
N PHE A 151 8.59 36.13 1.80
CA PHE A 151 9.18 37.43 1.47
C PHE A 151 8.42 38.11 0.33
N THR A 152 7.16 38.49 0.58
CA THR A 152 6.27 39.12 -0.42
C THR A 152 6.66 40.55 -0.83
N LYS A 153 7.61 41.18 -0.13
CA LYS A 153 8.10 42.54 -0.40
C LYS A 153 9.45 42.58 -1.14
N LEU A 154 10.08 41.42 -1.35
CA LEU A 154 11.32 41.28 -2.10
C LEU A 154 11.01 40.78 -3.51
N PRO A 155 11.94 40.92 -4.48
CA PRO A 155 11.79 40.27 -5.78
C PRO A 155 11.53 38.78 -5.62
N ALA A 156 10.68 38.21 -6.48
CA ALA A 156 10.40 36.79 -6.48
C ALA A 156 11.73 36.00 -6.62
N PRO A 157 11.92 34.92 -5.84
CA PRO A 157 13.10 34.08 -5.97
C PRO A 157 13.17 33.48 -7.38
N SER A 158 14.39 33.29 -7.90
CA SER A 158 14.58 32.56 -9.16
C SER A 158 14.06 31.13 -9.06
N THR A 159 13.71 30.54 -10.19
CA THR A 159 13.31 29.13 -10.31
C THR A 159 14.34 28.17 -9.68
N ILE A 160 15.64 28.41 -9.85
CA ILE A 160 16.72 27.65 -9.17
C ILE A 160 16.63 27.79 -7.65
N ALA A 161 16.47 29.00 -7.12
CA ALA A 161 16.40 29.23 -5.68
C ALA A 161 15.16 28.57 -5.06
N SER A 162 14.02 28.65 -5.76
CA SER A 162 12.77 27.98 -5.38
C SER A 162 12.92 26.46 -5.39
N GLY A 163 13.48 25.88 -6.46
CA GLY A 163 13.76 24.45 -6.54
C GLY A 163 14.71 23.96 -5.44
N THR A 164 15.77 24.74 -5.17
CA THR A 164 16.72 24.47 -4.08
C THR A 164 16.02 24.42 -2.73
N ALA A 165 15.22 25.44 -2.41
CA ALA A 165 14.50 25.50 -1.16
C ALA A 165 13.45 24.37 -1.03
N ALA A 166 12.80 23.99 -2.12
CA ALA A 166 11.83 22.90 -2.15
C ALA A 166 12.47 21.53 -1.84
N VAL A 167 13.57 21.18 -2.52
CA VAL A 167 14.24 19.89 -2.28
C VAL A 167 14.82 19.81 -0.87
N SER A 168 15.41 20.90 -0.35
CA SER A 168 15.92 20.94 1.01
C SER A 168 14.83 20.85 2.08
N ALA A 169 13.60 21.29 1.81
CA ALA A 169 12.47 21.09 2.70
C ALA A 169 11.97 19.65 2.65
N ALA A 170 11.76 19.12 1.46
CA ALA A 170 11.14 17.82 1.24
C ALA A 170 12.01 16.63 1.69
N VAL A 171 13.34 16.69 1.50
CA VAL A 171 14.26 15.61 1.94
C VAL A 171 14.17 15.32 3.44
N LYS A 172 13.76 16.30 4.27
CA LYS A 172 13.59 16.14 5.72
C LYS A 172 12.44 15.21 6.11
N HIS A 173 11.49 14.96 5.21
CA HIS A 173 10.33 14.09 5.42
C HIS A 173 10.57 12.65 4.94
N LEU A 174 11.71 12.38 4.32
CA LEU A 174 12.07 11.04 3.86
C LEU A 174 12.73 10.25 4.99
N HIS A 175 12.43 8.96 5.06
CA HIS A 175 13.04 8.09 6.04
C HIS A 175 14.57 8.05 5.84
N PRO A 176 15.38 8.32 6.88
CA PRO A 176 16.81 8.58 6.74
C PRO A 176 17.62 7.36 6.27
N ALA A 177 17.10 6.14 6.47
CA ALA A 177 17.83 4.92 6.12
C ALA A 177 17.62 4.45 4.67
N THR A 178 16.50 4.80 4.02
CA THR A 178 16.15 4.24 2.71
C THR A 178 15.80 5.30 1.68
N HIS A 179 15.39 6.48 2.11
CA HIS A 179 14.87 7.55 1.26
C HIS A 179 13.81 7.10 0.24
N SER A 180 13.17 5.95 0.50
CA SER A 180 12.20 5.30 -0.40
C SER A 180 10.81 5.20 0.21
N ALA A 181 10.67 5.71 1.45
CA ALA A 181 9.43 5.83 2.19
C ALA A 181 9.46 7.16 2.95
N THR A 182 8.29 7.69 3.24
CA THR A 182 8.10 8.88 4.08
C THR A 182 7.86 8.47 5.52
N THR A 183 8.23 9.32 6.47
CA THR A 183 7.85 9.12 7.88
C THR A 183 6.34 9.34 8.03
N ALA A 184 5.65 8.43 8.72
CA ALA A 184 4.25 8.65 9.04
C ALA A 184 4.17 9.51 10.30
N ASP A 185 4.03 10.82 10.09
CA ASP A 185 3.96 11.79 11.18
C ASP A 185 2.53 11.95 11.70
N VAL A 186 2.42 12.40 12.95
CA VAL A 186 1.16 12.75 13.61
C VAL A 186 1.15 14.22 13.98
N ALA A 187 -0.02 14.85 13.92
CA ALA A 187 -0.17 16.24 14.31
C ALA A 187 0.05 16.39 15.82
N PRO A 188 0.93 17.32 16.28
CA PRO A 188 1.25 17.46 17.71
C PRO A 188 0.07 17.85 18.62
N LYS A 189 -1.03 18.33 18.04
CA LYS A 189 -2.19 18.86 18.79
C LYS A 189 -3.18 17.77 19.16
N ASP A 190 -3.62 16.99 18.18
CA ASP A 190 -4.71 16.01 18.30
C ASP A 190 -4.29 14.60 17.90
N HIS A 191 -3.01 14.40 17.58
CA HIS A 191 -2.43 13.11 17.19
C HIS A 191 -3.15 12.44 16.01
N HIS A 192 -3.71 13.24 15.10
CA HIS A 192 -4.19 12.70 13.84
C HIS A 192 -3.01 12.43 12.90
N VAL A 193 -3.10 11.35 12.14
CA VAL A 193 -2.07 10.95 11.19
C VAL A 193 -2.06 11.89 9.99
N GLN A 194 -0.89 12.44 9.68
CA GLN A 194 -0.67 13.34 8.55
C GLN A 194 -0.44 12.55 7.26
N VAL A 195 -1.46 11.79 6.82
CA VAL A 195 -1.44 10.98 5.59
C VAL A 195 -0.91 11.81 4.41
N ASP A 196 0.04 11.24 3.67
CA ASP A 196 0.74 11.89 2.54
C ASP A 196 1.43 13.21 2.90
N SER A 197 2.05 13.28 4.09
CA SER A 197 2.62 14.52 4.67
C SER A 197 1.60 15.66 4.65
N ASP A 198 0.41 15.36 5.17
CA ASP A 198 -0.75 16.25 5.17
C ASP A 198 -1.17 16.73 3.77
N GLY A 199 -1.09 15.82 2.78
CA GLY A 199 -1.44 16.09 1.39
C GLY A 199 -0.39 16.85 0.58
N GLN A 200 0.82 17.05 1.12
CA GLN A 200 1.96 17.58 0.35
C GLN A 200 2.45 16.57 -0.69
N ILE A 201 2.32 15.27 -0.40
CA ILE A 201 2.68 14.20 -1.33
C ILE A 201 1.49 13.90 -2.25
N ARG A 202 1.74 13.83 -3.56
CA ARG A 202 0.69 13.63 -4.58
C ARG A 202 0.94 12.37 -5.41
N LEU A 203 0.87 11.20 -4.77
CA LEU A 203 1.22 9.92 -5.41
C LEU A 203 0.34 9.59 -6.63
N CYS A 204 -0.96 9.81 -6.51
CA CYS A 204 -1.98 9.42 -7.49
C CYS A 204 -3.09 10.47 -7.51
N SER A 205 -3.97 10.40 -8.51
CA SER A 205 -5.21 11.17 -8.58
C SER A 205 -6.43 10.25 -8.60
N ILE A 206 -7.61 10.88 -8.61
CA ILE A 206 -8.89 10.21 -8.77
C ILE A 206 -8.97 9.42 -10.10
N LEU A 207 -8.27 9.87 -11.15
CA LEU A 207 -8.29 9.25 -12.46
C LEU A 207 -7.66 7.85 -12.43
N GLN A 208 -6.53 7.66 -11.74
CA GLN A 208 -5.89 6.33 -11.67
C GLN A 208 -6.70 5.34 -10.84
N TYR A 209 -7.43 5.80 -9.80
CA TYR A 209 -8.38 4.94 -9.07
C TYR A 209 -9.62 4.57 -9.91
N GLN A 210 -10.10 5.50 -10.76
CA GLN A 210 -11.14 5.18 -11.72
C GLN A 210 -10.69 4.13 -12.74
N GLN A 211 -9.49 4.31 -13.30
CA GLN A 211 -8.93 3.41 -14.31
C GLN A 211 -8.63 2.01 -13.76
N SER A 212 -8.27 1.90 -12.49
CA SER A 212 -8.00 0.60 -11.87
C SER A 212 -9.28 -0.19 -11.60
N SER A 213 -10.43 0.45 -11.40
CA SER A 213 -11.68 -0.24 -10.99
C SER A 213 -12.64 -0.52 -12.16
N SER A 214 -13.59 -1.44 -11.93
CA SER A 214 -14.71 -1.67 -12.83
C SER A 214 -15.69 -0.49 -12.83
N GLU A 215 -16.40 -0.31 -13.94
CA GLU A 215 -17.38 0.77 -14.08
C GLU A 215 -18.52 0.64 -13.05
N ALA A 216 -18.94 -0.59 -12.76
CA ALA A 216 -20.00 -0.88 -11.80
C ALA A 216 -19.59 -0.52 -10.36
N LEU A 217 -18.34 -0.81 -9.99
CA LEU A 217 -17.79 -0.42 -8.69
C LEU A 217 -17.59 1.09 -8.62
N TRP A 218 -17.01 1.70 -9.65
CA TRP A 218 -16.75 3.13 -9.69
C TRP A 218 -18.04 3.96 -9.58
N ALA A 219 -19.10 3.56 -10.27
CA ALA A 219 -20.40 4.22 -10.17
C ALA A 219 -20.97 4.20 -8.74
N ARG A 220 -20.80 3.08 -8.01
CA ARG A 220 -21.18 2.97 -6.59
C ARG A 220 -20.31 3.84 -5.70
N PHE A 221 -19.01 3.84 -5.93
CA PHE A 221 -18.06 4.69 -5.21
C PHE A 221 -18.45 6.18 -5.34
N THR A 222 -18.71 6.65 -6.56
CA THR A 222 -19.09 8.06 -6.81
C THR A 222 -20.46 8.41 -6.24
N ALA A 223 -21.43 7.50 -6.34
CA ALA A 223 -22.77 7.76 -5.82
C ALA A 223 -22.79 7.79 -4.28
N LEU A 224 -22.07 6.88 -3.63
CA LEU A 224 -21.96 6.85 -2.16
C LEU A 224 -21.16 8.04 -1.62
N SER A 225 -20.06 8.45 -2.28
CA SER A 225 -19.29 9.62 -1.83
C SER A 225 -20.13 10.90 -1.88
N ARG A 226 -20.89 11.11 -2.97
CA ARG A 226 -21.85 12.22 -3.09
C ARG A 226 -22.95 12.16 -2.04
N LEU A 227 -23.50 10.98 -1.76
CA LEU A 227 -24.52 10.81 -0.71
C LEU A 227 -23.98 11.22 0.67
N LEU A 228 -22.77 10.79 1.02
CA LEU A 228 -22.15 11.13 2.30
C LEU A 228 -21.80 12.62 2.40
N ASN A 229 -21.27 13.23 1.34
CA ASN A 229 -20.97 14.67 1.29
C ASN A 229 -22.24 15.54 1.41
N ALA A 230 -23.30 15.20 0.67
CA ALA A 230 -24.59 15.90 0.75
C ALA A 230 -25.17 15.90 2.17
N ASN A 231 -24.91 14.83 2.93
CA ASN A 231 -25.32 14.67 4.33
C ASN A 231 -24.26 15.12 5.35
N LYS A 232 -23.14 15.69 4.91
CA LYS A 232 -22.03 16.19 5.75
C LYS A 232 -21.51 15.15 6.74
N VAL A 233 -21.44 13.89 6.31
CA VAL A 233 -20.99 12.79 7.16
C VAL A 233 -19.49 12.90 7.42
N SER A 234 -19.11 12.96 8.69
CA SER A 234 -17.72 12.94 9.14
C SER A 234 -17.33 11.62 9.80
N ILE A 235 -16.09 11.19 9.58
CA ILE A 235 -15.59 9.88 10.03
C ILE A 235 -14.31 10.04 10.84
N ALA A 236 -14.22 9.34 11.98
CA ALA A 236 -13.01 9.24 12.78
C ALA A 236 -12.58 7.77 12.91
N PHE A 237 -11.34 7.46 12.52
CA PHE A 237 -10.70 6.18 12.80
C PHE A 237 -9.77 6.30 14.00
N PHE A 238 -9.73 5.26 14.83
CA PHE A 238 -8.79 5.10 15.93
C PHE A 238 -8.07 3.76 15.77
N SER A 239 -6.74 3.78 15.66
CA SER A 239 -5.92 2.56 15.59
C SER A 239 -4.63 2.71 16.39
N ALA A 240 -3.88 1.62 16.56
CA ALA A 240 -2.72 1.59 17.46
C ALA A 240 -1.47 2.35 16.96
N THR A 241 -1.19 2.37 15.65
CA THR A 241 0.04 2.95 15.09
C THR A 241 -0.21 3.64 13.75
N PRO A 242 0.48 4.76 13.43
CA PRO A 242 0.40 5.43 12.13
C PRO A 242 1.26 4.75 11.05
N GLN A 243 2.16 3.85 11.43
CA GLN A 243 3.14 3.22 10.55
C GLN A 243 3.33 1.74 10.87
N GLY A 244 3.53 0.93 9.84
CA GLY A 244 3.80 -0.50 9.98
C GLY A 244 2.55 -1.34 10.22
N GLY A 245 2.62 -2.61 9.81
CA GLY A 245 1.48 -3.53 9.86
C GLY A 245 0.44 -3.29 8.75
N GLY A 246 -0.45 -4.27 8.55
CA GLY A 246 -1.46 -4.23 7.47
C GLY A 246 -2.50 -3.13 7.63
N VAL A 247 -2.87 -2.78 8.87
CA VAL A 247 -3.92 -1.76 9.14
C VAL A 247 -3.46 -0.36 8.71
N ALA A 248 -2.26 0.06 9.10
CA ALA A 248 -1.74 1.38 8.75
C ALA A 248 -1.63 1.56 7.23
N LEU A 249 -1.09 0.56 6.51
CA LEU A 249 -0.97 0.59 5.05
C LEU A 249 -2.33 0.79 4.37
N MET A 250 -3.35 0.04 4.79
CA MET A 250 -4.71 0.17 4.28
C MET A 250 -5.30 1.56 4.59
N ARG A 251 -5.06 2.11 5.78
CA ARG A 251 -5.61 3.42 6.20
C ARG A 251 -5.01 4.57 5.41
N HIS A 252 -3.71 4.57 5.14
CA HIS A 252 -3.08 5.61 4.30
C HIS A 252 -3.74 5.69 2.92
N ALA A 253 -3.92 4.54 2.25
CA ALA A 253 -4.57 4.47 0.95
C ALA A 253 -6.04 4.92 0.98
N LEU A 254 -6.79 4.46 1.98
CA LEU A 254 -8.20 4.79 2.14
C LEU A 254 -8.43 6.30 2.34
N LEU A 255 -7.66 6.91 3.25
CA LEU A 255 -7.77 8.34 3.54
C LEU A 255 -7.31 9.19 2.35
N ARG A 256 -6.27 8.76 1.62
CA ARG A 256 -5.84 9.40 0.38
C ARG A 256 -6.99 9.50 -0.63
N LEU A 257 -7.64 8.37 -0.92
CA LEU A 257 -8.75 8.31 -1.87
C LEU A 257 -9.95 9.16 -1.41
N TRP A 258 -10.34 9.06 -0.14
CA TRP A 258 -11.48 9.81 0.38
C TRP A 258 -11.28 11.32 0.44
N ARG A 259 -10.05 11.79 0.69
CA ARG A 259 -9.71 13.22 0.59
C ARG A 259 -9.91 13.75 -0.83
N MET A 260 -9.64 12.95 -1.87
CA MET A 260 -9.82 13.36 -3.28
C MET A 260 -11.30 13.58 -3.65
N VAL A 261 -12.23 12.93 -2.94
CA VAL A 261 -13.68 13.12 -3.11
C VAL A 261 -14.30 14.03 -2.03
N GLY A 262 -13.47 14.68 -1.21
CA GLY A 262 -13.93 15.69 -0.25
C GLY A 262 -14.54 15.17 1.05
N LEU A 263 -14.44 13.87 1.36
CA LEU A 263 -15.01 13.33 2.59
C LEU A 263 -14.22 13.81 3.83
N PRO A 264 -14.91 14.32 4.87
CA PRO A 264 -14.26 14.77 6.09
C PRO A 264 -13.89 13.57 6.97
N VAL A 265 -12.69 13.04 6.77
CA VAL A 265 -12.13 11.91 7.50
C VAL A 265 -10.89 12.31 8.30
N LYS A 266 -10.81 11.86 9.54
CA LYS A 266 -9.61 11.91 10.37
C LYS A 266 -9.26 10.51 10.89
N TRP A 267 -7.97 10.27 11.09
CA TRP A 267 -7.45 9.05 11.67
C TRP A 267 -6.52 9.42 12.81
N PHE A 268 -6.80 8.91 14.00
CA PHE A 268 -6.11 9.20 15.24
C PHE A 268 -5.37 7.96 15.75
N VAL A 269 -4.20 8.18 16.32
CA VAL A 269 -3.37 7.13 16.93
C VAL A 269 -2.88 7.60 18.30
N PRO A 270 -2.76 6.70 19.28
CA PRO A 270 -2.32 7.07 20.63
C PRO A 270 -0.81 7.34 20.64
N GLU A 271 -0.37 8.10 21.64
CA GLU A 271 1.02 8.10 22.07
C GLU A 271 1.34 6.75 22.73
N GLY A 272 2.37 6.07 22.21
CA GLY A 272 2.75 4.73 22.66
C GLY A 272 3.37 4.72 24.06
N HIS A 273 3.06 3.69 24.85
CA HIS A 273 3.74 3.42 26.11
C HIS A 273 4.24 1.96 26.15
N PRO A 274 5.55 1.68 26.37
CA PRO A 274 6.11 0.33 26.26
C PRO A 274 5.38 -0.72 27.10
N THR A 275 4.96 -0.37 28.33
CA THR A 275 4.19 -1.26 29.20
C THR A 275 2.85 -1.66 28.58
N VAL A 276 2.12 -0.71 27.99
CA VAL A 276 0.80 -0.97 27.39
C VAL A 276 0.93 -1.68 26.06
N PHE A 277 1.97 -1.34 25.29
CA PHE A 277 2.34 -2.09 24.10
C PHE A 277 2.60 -3.57 24.43
N ASN A 278 3.36 -3.86 25.48
CA ASN A 278 3.57 -5.23 25.93
C ASN A 278 2.26 -5.93 26.34
N ILE A 279 1.35 -5.24 27.05
CA ILE A 279 0.03 -5.80 27.41
C ILE A 279 -0.77 -6.14 26.16
N THR A 280 -0.94 -5.18 25.26
CA THR A 280 -1.78 -5.34 24.06
C THR A 280 -1.22 -6.39 23.11
N LYS A 281 0.11 -6.50 22.96
CA LYS A 281 0.74 -7.53 22.13
C LYS A 281 0.71 -8.91 22.77
N THR A 282 1.27 -9.05 23.98
CA THR A 282 1.49 -10.37 24.58
C THR A 282 0.23 -10.93 25.22
N LYS A 283 -0.57 -10.09 25.89
CA LYS A 283 -1.72 -10.53 26.70
C LYS A 283 -3.06 -10.41 25.97
N PHE A 284 -3.17 -9.57 24.92
CA PHE A 284 -4.37 -9.52 24.07
C PHE A 284 -4.12 -10.26 22.75
N HIS A 285 -3.29 -9.70 21.86
CA HIS A 285 -3.10 -10.23 20.50
C HIS A 285 -2.65 -11.71 20.49
N ASN A 286 -1.54 -12.04 21.17
CA ASN A 286 -0.99 -13.39 21.15
C ASN A 286 -1.87 -14.41 21.91
N VAL A 287 -2.53 -13.98 22.99
CA VAL A 287 -3.48 -14.83 23.73
C VAL A 287 -4.69 -15.15 22.86
N LEU A 288 -5.35 -14.14 22.28
CA LEU A 288 -6.55 -14.31 21.45
C LEU A 288 -6.29 -15.15 20.18
N GLN A 289 -5.07 -15.11 19.64
CA GLN A 289 -4.66 -15.96 18.51
C GLN A 289 -4.29 -17.40 18.91
N GLY A 290 -4.17 -17.69 20.22
CA GLY A 290 -3.78 -19.01 20.72
C GLY A 290 -2.29 -19.32 20.55
N VAL A 291 -1.44 -18.30 20.44
CA VAL A 291 0.02 -18.46 20.24
C VAL A 291 0.85 -18.13 21.50
N SER A 292 0.20 -17.60 22.54
CA SER A 292 0.84 -17.29 23.82
C SER A 292 1.01 -18.55 24.71
N PRO A 293 2.06 -18.62 25.55
CA PRO A 293 2.16 -19.62 26.61
C PRO A 293 0.94 -19.60 27.55
N LYS A 294 0.58 -20.75 28.12
CA LYS A 294 -0.64 -20.92 28.92
C LYS A 294 -0.65 -20.11 30.21
N GLU A 295 0.54 -19.71 30.70
CA GLU A 295 0.74 -18.98 31.94
C GLU A 295 0.59 -17.45 31.76
N VAL A 296 0.55 -16.97 30.52
CA VAL A 296 0.45 -15.53 30.22
C VAL A 296 -1.01 -15.11 30.29
N GLU A 297 -1.35 -14.35 31.32
CA GLU A 297 -2.70 -13.85 31.57
C GLU A 297 -2.70 -12.37 31.98
N ILE A 298 -3.81 -11.68 31.68
CA ILE A 298 -4.07 -10.30 32.12
C ILE A 298 -4.41 -10.25 33.61
N ASN A 299 -3.76 -9.37 34.37
CA ASN A 299 -4.05 -9.12 35.79
C ASN A 299 -4.65 -7.71 36.02
N GLU A 300 -5.06 -7.41 37.26
CA GLU A 300 -5.69 -6.12 37.60
C GLU A 300 -4.80 -4.90 37.37
N THR A 301 -3.49 -5.04 37.56
CA THR A 301 -2.53 -3.95 37.26
C THR A 301 -2.46 -3.69 35.75
N ASP A 302 -2.46 -4.73 34.93
CA ASP A 302 -2.48 -4.58 33.47
C ASP A 302 -3.75 -3.85 33.00
N LYS A 303 -4.92 -4.21 33.55
CA LYS A 303 -6.20 -3.56 33.25
C LYS A 303 -6.15 -2.08 33.60
N THR A 304 -5.69 -1.77 34.81
CA THR A 304 -5.54 -0.38 35.30
C THR A 304 -4.63 0.44 34.39
N TRP A 305 -3.48 -0.10 33.98
CA TRP A 305 -2.55 0.61 33.08
C TRP A 305 -3.11 0.80 31.68
N PHE A 306 -3.82 -0.19 31.15
CA PHE A 306 -4.47 -0.08 29.84
C PHE A 306 -5.57 0.99 29.81
N GLU A 307 -6.42 1.02 30.84
CA GLU A 307 -7.50 1.99 30.96
C GLU A 307 -6.95 3.41 31.19
N LEU A 308 -6.01 3.58 32.12
CA LEU A 308 -5.38 4.87 32.41
C LEU A 308 -4.64 5.45 31.20
N TRP A 309 -3.93 4.61 30.44
CA TRP A 309 -3.26 5.05 29.22
C TRP A 309 -4.26 5.54 28.16
N THR A 310 -5.41 4.90 28.05
CA THR A 310 -6.47 5.32 27.14
C THR A 310 -7.07 6.66 27.58
N GLU A 311 -7.33 6.82 28.88
CA GLU A 311 -7.83 8.07 29.47
C GLU A 311 -6.83 9.23 29.25
N GLN A 312 -5.54 9.01 29.51
CA GLN A 312 -4.50 10.03 29.30
C GLN A 312 -4.37 10.46 27.84
N ASN A 313 -4.43 9.52 26.89
CA ASN A 313 -4.45 9.84 25.46
C ASN A 313 -5.68 10.66 25.08
N TYR A 314 -6.85 10.28 25.60
CA TYR A 314 -8.08 11.02 25.39
C TYR A 314 -7.97 12.46 25.91
N GLU A 315 -7.58 12.64 27.17
CA GLU A 315 -7.46 13.95 27.80
C GLU A 315 -6.45 14.84 27.07
N SER A 316 -5.29 14.27 26.70
CA SER A 316 -4.18 15.01 26.09
C SER A 316 -4.46 15.44 24.65
N PHE A 317 -5.10 14.58 23.85
CA PHE A 317 -5.14 14.76 22.40
C PHE A 317 -6.55 14.78 21.81
N TRP A 318 -7.51 14.03 22.36
CA TRP A 318 -8.77 13.74 21.68
C TRP A 318 -10.01 14.43 22.27
N SER A 319 -9.89 14.93 23.49
CA SER A 319 -10.94 15.67 24.21
C SER A 319 -11.48 16.88 23.45
N ASN A 320 -10.68 17.45 22.54
CA ASN A 320 -11.05 18.62 21.74
C ASN A 320 -11.42 18.24 20.29
N GLY A 321 -12.50 17.48 20.14
CA GLY A 321 -13.22 17.29 18.88
C GLY A 321 -12.83 16.07 18.04
N ALA A 322 -11.96 15.18 18.54
CA ALA A 322 -11.69 13.92 17.86
C ALA A 322 -12.91 12.98 17.88
N LEU A 323 -13.80 13.14 18.86
CA LEU A 323 -15.05 12.39 19.02
C LEU A 323 -16.26 13.06 18.33
N ASP A 324 -16.07 14.18 17.63
CA ASP A 324 -17.18 14.95 17.00
C ASP A 324 -17.70 14.32 15.70
N ALA A 325 -17.07 13.24 15.23
CA ALA A 325 -17.45 12.58 13.99
C ALA A 325 -18.88 12.00 14.01
N SER A 326 -19.51 11.90 12.83
CA SER A 326 -20.80 11.21 12.66
C SER A 326 -20.68 9.70 12.93
N VAL A 327 -19.56 9.10 12.52
CA VAL A 327 -19.25 7.68 12.76
C VAL A 327 -17.82 7.57 13.29
N ILE A 328 -17.65 6.78 14.36
CA ILE A 328 -16.36 6.47 14.96
C ILE A 328 -16.05 5.00 14.73
N VAL A 329 -14.85 4.71 14.24
CA VAL A 329 -14.37 3.35 14.01
C VAL A 329 -13.19 3.06 14.92
N ILE A 330 -13.29 2.00 15.70
CA ILE A 330 -12.22 1.49 16.57
C ILE A 330 -11.62 0.25 15.92
N ASP A 331 -10.34 0.34 15.51
CA ASP A 331 -9.58 -0.77 14.97
C ASP A 331 -8.88 -1.54 16.11
N ASP A 332 -9.16 -2.85 16.18
CA ASP A 332 -8.54 -3.85 17.05
C ASP A 332 -8.66 -3.59 18.58
N PRO A 333 -8.31 -4.58 19.45
CA PRO A 333 -8.47 -4.49 20.90
C PRO A 333 -7.72 -3.34 21.61
N GLN A 334 -6.71 -2.75 20.98
CA GLN A 334 -5.79 -1.79 21.62
C GLN A 334 -6.50 -0.52 22.09
N LEU A 335 -7.64 -0.16 21.51
CA LEU A 335 -8.35 1.08 21.83
C LEU A 335 -9.78 0.84 22.32
N THR A 336 -10.12 -0.39 22.74
CA THR A 336 -11.49 -0.71 23.20
C THR A 336 -11.88 0.06 24.45
N ALA A 337 -10.94 0.41 25.34
CA ALA A 337 -11.22 1.23 26.51
C ALA A 337 -11.68 2.67 26.17
N LEU A 338 -11.56 3.10 24.91
CA LEU A 338 -12.07 4.41 24.47
C LEU A 338 -13.60 4.38 24.28
N ILE A 339 -14.19 3.22 24.02
CA ILE A 339 -15.64 3.05 23.77
C ILE A 339 -16.51 3.63 24.90
N PRO A 340 -16.28 3.31 26.20
CA PRO A 340 -17.07 3.90 27.28
C PRO A 340 -16.90 5.43 27.39
N ILE A 341 -15.71 5.96 27.09
CA ILE A 341 -15.46 7.41 27.04
C ILE A 341 -16.30 8.04 25.92
N ILE A 342 -16.28 7.43 24.73
CA ILE A 342 -17.09 7.88 23.58
C ILE A 342 -18.57 7.90 23.95
N LYS A 343 -19.11 6.82 24.53
CA LYS A 343 -20.54 6.76 24.87
C LYS A 343 -20.92 7.73 26.00
N LYS A 344 -19.98 8.10 26.87
CA LYS A 344 -20.20 9.12 27.90
C LYS A 344 -20.27 10.53 27.30
N GLU A 345 -19.32 10.89 26.44
CA GLU A 345 -19.20 12.24 25.88
C GLU A 345 -20.13 12.47 24.68
N ARG A 346 -20.39 11.41 23.90
CA ARG A 346 -21.24 11.37 22.71
C ARG A 346 -22.15 10.12 22.73
N PRO A 347 -23.22 10.11 23.55
CA PRO A 347 -24.15 8.98 23.62
C PRO A 347 -24.83 8.64 22.28
N ASP A 348 -24.93 9.62 21.39
CA ASP A 348 -25.50 9.51 20.04
C ASP A 348 -24.50 8.96 19.00
N ALA A 349 -23.20 8.91 19.30
CA ALA A 349 -22.19 8.47 18.35
C ALA A 349 -22.41 7.02 17.91
N LYS A 350 -22.34 6.83 16.59
CA LYS A 350 -22.33 5.51 15.95
C LYS A 350 -20.93 4.93 15.96
N ILE A 351 -20.77 3.75 16.56
CA ILE A 351 -19.46 3.11 16.76
C ILE A 351 -19.40 1.80 15.99
N ILE A 352 -18.36 1.63 15.16
CA ILE A 352 -18.03 0.36 14.52
C ILE A 352 -16.75 -0.18 15.18
N PHE A 353 -16.79 -1.41 15.68
CA PHE A 353 -15.58 -2.13 16.08
C PHE A 353 -15.11 -2.99 14.91
N ARG A 354 -13.88 -2.77 14.45
CA ARG A 354 -13.25 -3.52 13.36
C ARG A 354 -12.14 -4.41 13.91
N SER A 355 -12.33 -5.72 13.80
CA SER A 355 -11.31 -6.72 14.16
C SER A 355 -10.53 -7.17 12.92
N HIS A 356 -9.20 -7.07 13.00
CA HIS A 356 -8.25 -7.54 11.98
C HIS A 356 -7.41 -8.74 12.44
N ILE A 357 -7.62 -9.22 13.66
CA ILE A 357 -6.87 -10.35 14.22
C ILE A 357 -7.66 -11.66 14.10
N GLN A 358 -6.94 -12.78 14.02
CA GLN A 358 -7.53 -14.08 14.25
C GLN A 358 -7.88 -14.22 15.74
N ILE A 359 -9.17 -14.35 16.03
CA ILE A 359 -9.67 -14.70 17.37
C ILE A 359 -10.02 -16.18 17.35
N GLN A 360 -9.42 -16.99 18.20
CA GLN A 360 -9.74 -18.42 18.32
C GLN A 360 -11.08 -18.56 19.06
N SER A 361 -12.19 -18.57 18.31
CA SER A 361 -13.54 -18.55 18.90
C SER A 361 -13.79 -19.75 19.84
N ASP A 362 -13.32 -20.93 19.46
CA ASP A 362 -13.36 -22.15 20.28
C ASP A 362 -12.73 -21.95 21.67
N LEU A 363 -11.59 -21.25 21.73
CA LEU A 363 -10.92 -20.93 22.99
C LEU A 363 -11.63 -19.79 23.72
N THR A 364 -12.04 -18.72 23.03
CA THR A 364 -12.73 -17.59 23.68
C THR A 364 -14.11 -17.93 24.20
N ASP A 365 -14.71 -19.02 23.73
CA ASP A 365 -16.02 -19.52 24.15
C ASP A 365 -15.93 -20.56 25.29
N ASP A 366 -14.74 -21.06 25.62
CA ASP A 366 -14.49 -22.00 26.72
C ASP A 366 -14.08 -21.26 28.02
N PRO A 367 -14.93 -21.23 29.07
CA PRO A 367 -14.64 -20.54 30.33
C PRO A 367 -13.35 -20.98 31.05
N SER A 368 -12.83 -22.16 30.73
CA SER A 368 -11.60 -22.68 31.34
C SER A 368 -10.34 -21.98 30.81
N THR A 369 -10.39 -21.37 29.64
CA THR A 369 -9.22 -20.84 28.93
C THR A 369 -8.87 -19.41 29.37
N VAL A 370 -7.60 -19.03 29.14
CA VAL A 370 -7.16 -17.64 29.33
C VAL A 370 -7.79 -16.73 28.28
N GLN A 371 -8.00 -17.24 27.07
CA GLN A 371 -8.64 -16.55 25.95
C GLN A 371 -10.03 -16.05 26.33
N TYR A 372 -10.84 -16.90 26.96
CA TYR A 372 -12.16 -16.51 27.45
C TYR A 372 -12.09 -15.34 28.43
N ARG A 373 -11.14 -15.36 29.37
CA ARG A 373 -11.01 -14.31 30.40
C ARG A 373 -10.54 -12.99 29.79
N THR A 374 -9.52 -13.03 28.93
CA THR A 374 -9.05 -11.85 28.17
C THR A 374 -10.13 -11.30 27.26
N TRP A 375 -10.82 -12.16 26.50
CA TRP A 375 -11.88 -11.75 25.58
C TRP A 375 -13.06 -11.12 26.31
N ASN A 376 -13.55 -11.72 27.40
CA ASN A 376 -14.68 -11.16 28.14
C ASN A 376 -14.35 -9.82 28.81
N TYR A 377 -13.09 -9.61 29.23
CA TYR A 377 -12.65 -8.29 29.67
C TYR A 377 -12.78 -7.25 28.55
N LEU A 378 -12.28 -7.53 27.35
CA LEU A 378 -12.37 -6.62 26.20
C LEU A 378 -13.81 -6.44 25.72
N PHE A 379 -14.59 -7.52 25.69
CA PHE A 379 -15.98 -7.53 25.24
C PHE A 379 -16.88 -6.66 26.13
N ASN A 380 -16.52 -6.47 27.41
CA ASN A 380 -17.23 -5.53 28.28
C ASN A 380 -17.19 -4.08 27.79
N PHE A 381 -16.21 -3.71 26.96
CA PHE A 381 -16.21 -2.44 26.25
C PHE A 381 -16.89 -2.56 24.88
N ILE A 382 -16.60 -3.63 24.13
CA ILE A 382 -17.06 -3.82 22.74
C ILE A 382 -18.59 -3.97 22.63
N LYS A 383 -19.26 -4.52 23.65
CA LYS A 383 -20.72 -4.74 23.63
C LYS A 383 -21.56 -3.48 23.43
N ASP A 384 -20.97 -2.30 23.62
CA ASP A 384 -21.66 -1.01 23.47
C ASP A 384 -21.51 -0.39 22.06
N VAL A 385 -20.90 -1.11 21.11
CA VAL A 385 -20.80 -0.67 19.71
C VAL A 385 -22.07 -0.94 18.91
N ASP A 386 -22.24 -0.23 17.80
CA ASP A 386 -23.39 -0.37 16.90
C ASP A 386 -23.17 -1.45 15.82
N LEU A 387 -21.92 -1.81 15.50
CA LEU A 387 -21.58 -2.86 14.51
C LEU A 387 -20.23 -3.53 14.81
N PHE A 388 -20.20 -4.86 14.75
CA PHE A 388 -18.96 -5.65 14.79
C PHE A 388 -18.57 -6.10 13.38
N LEU A 389 -17.36 -5.76 12.95
CA LEU A 389 -16.87 -6.03 11.60
C LEU A 389 -15.63 -6.94 11.67
N ALA A 390 -15.70 -8.13 11.09
CA ALA A 390 -14.62 -9.14 11.11
C ALA A 390 -14.04 -9.44 9.72
N HIS A 391 -12.88 -10.08 9.64
CA HIS A 391 -12.44 -10.75 8.40
C HIS A 391 -13.44 -11.82 7.97
N PRO A 392 -13.54 -12.16 6.67
CA PRO A 392 -14.51 -13.12 6.12
C PRO A 392 -14.22 -14.59 6.49
N VAL A 393 -13.90 -14.82 7.77
CA VAL A 393 -13.66 -16.11 8.40
C VAL A 393 -14.58 -16.17 9.63
N LYS A 394 -15.63 -16.98 9.57
CA LYS A 394 -16.68 -17.03 10.60
C LYS A 394 -16.11 -17.43 11.96
N PHE A 395 -15.13 -18.32 11.95
CA PHE A 395 -14.44 -18.81 13.14
C PHE A 395 -13.72 -17.69 13.93
N PHE A 396 -13.52 -16.50 13.37
CA PHE A 396 -12.91 -15.38 14.12
C PHE A 396 -13.90 -14.58 14.97
N VAL A 397 -15.16 -14.97 15.02
CA VAL A 397 -16.19 -14.23 15.76
C VAL A 397 -16.65 -15.06 16.97
N PRO A 398 -16.36 -14.62 18.21
CA PRO A 398 -16.80 -15.32 19.41
C PRO A 398 -18.32 -15.36 19.56
N LYS A 399 -18.83 -16.37 20.28
CA LYS A 399 -20.28 -16.58 20.44
C LYS A 399 -20.99 -15.39 21.10
N ASN A 400 -20.39 -14.79 22.12
CA ASN A 400 -20.99 -13.63 22.80
C ASN A 400 -21.12 -12.40 21.88
N VAL A 401 -20.33 -12.27 20.83
CA VAL A 401 -20.51 -11.22 19.80
C VAL A 401 -21.76 -11.52 19.00
N HIS A 402 -21.87 -12.74 18.47
CA HIS A 402 -23.03 -13.17 17.71
C HIS A 402 -24.35 -13.02 18.46
N GLU A 403 -24.35 -13.23 19.78
CA GLU A 403 -25.55 -13.14 20.61
C GLU A 403 -25.99 -11.70 20.92
N ASN A 404 -25.06 -10.74 20.88
CA ASN A 404 -25.32 -9.39 21.43
C ASN A 404 -25.16 -8.25 20.41
N LEU A 405 -24.46 -8.47 19.31
CA LEU A 405 -24.10 -7.45 18.34
C LEU A 405 -24.51 -7.86 16.92
N PRO A 406 -24.81 -6.89 16.04
CA PRO A 406 -24.89 -7.15 14.62
C PRO A 406 -23.49 -7.41 14.06
N VAL A 407 -23.33 -8.48 13.29
CA VAL A 407 -22.02 -8.92 12.75
C VAL A 407 -22.02 -8.85 11.23
N LEU A 408 -20.98 -8.25 10.67
CA LEU A 408 -20.70 -8.28 9.23
C LEU A 408 -19.25 -8.68 8.96
N TYR A 409 -19.02 -9.14 7.72
CA TYR A 409 -17.72 -9.65 7.28
C TYR A 409 -17.16 -8.80 6.15
N MET A 410 -15.88 -8.45 6.25
CA MET A 410 -15.20 -7.58 5.30
C MET A 410 -13.72 -7.93 5.22
N ALA A 411 -13.23 -8.24 4.02
CA ALA A 411 -11.81 -8.51 3.79
C ALA A 411 -10.97 -7.23 3.96
N PRO A 412 -9.69 -7.33 4.38
CA PRO A 412 -8.79 -6.18 4.30
C PRO A 412 -8.48 -5.86 2.84
N SER A 413 -7.76 -4.77 2.60
CA SER A 413 -7.34 -4.39 1.25
C SER A 413 -5.91 -3.88 1.18
N THR A 414 -5.36 -3.88 -0.02
CA THR A 414 -4.13 -3.18 -0.39
C THR A 414 -4.40 -2.18 -1.51
N ASP A 415 -3.47 -1.26 -1.79
CA ASP A 415 -3.66 -0.23 -2.81
C ASP A 415 -2.89 -0.61 -4.08
N PRO A 416 -3.55 -0.79 -5.24
CA PRO A 416 -2.83 -1.18 -6.46
C PRO A 416 -1.82 -0.14 -6.95
N LEU A 417 -1.92 1.10 -6.45
CA LEU A 417 -1.11 2.24 -6.87
C LEU A 417 0.01 2.60 -5.89
N ASP A 418 0.14 1.90 -4.76
CA ASP A 418 1.19 2.19 -3.77
C ASP A 418 2.55 1.55 -4.14
N GLY A 419 3.54 1.74 -3.25
CA GLY A 419 4.88 1.22 -3.44
C GLY A 419 5.00 -0.29 -3.25
N LEU A 420 3.98 -0.97 -2.74
CA LEU A 420 3.96 -2.43 -2.73
C LEU A 420 3.47 -2.96 -4.06
N ASN A 421 2.51 -2.28 -4.69
CA ASN A 421 1.72 -2.85 -5.77
C ASN A 421 2.01 -2.32 -7.17
N LYS A 422 2.38 -1.05 -7.31
CA LYS A 422 2.59 -0.43 -8.63
C LYS A 422 3.64 -1.19 -9.47
N MET A 423 3.55 -1.02 -10.77
CA MET A 423 4.45 -1.69 -11.72
C MET A 423 5.84 -1.05 -11.70
N TYR A 424 6.88 -1.89 -11.76
CA TYR A 424 8.28 -1.47 -11.82
C TYR A 424 8.86 -1.72 -13.21
N GLY A 425 9.34 -0.65 -13.85
CA GLY A 425 10.08 -0.74 -15.11
C GLY A 425 11.55 -1.14 -14.92
N ARG A 426 12.25 -1.39 -16.04
CA ARG A 426 13.63 -1.89 -16.08
C ARG A 426 14.62 -1.07 -15.24
N ALA A 427 14.46 0.25 -15.19
CA ALA A 427 15.36 1.12 -14.41
C ALA A 427 15.25 0.82 -12.90
N SER A 428 14.03 0.78 -12.37
CA SER A 428 13.76 0.43 -10.97
C SER A 428 14.11 -1.02 -10.66
N VAL A 429 13.78 -1.95 -11.56
CA VAL A 429 14.14 -3.38 -11.42
C VAL A 429 15.65 -3.55 -11.32
N ARG A 430 16.43 -2.88 -12.17
CA ARG A 430 17.90 -2.91 -12.10
C ARG A 430 18.40 -2.38 -10.75
N TYR A 431 17.86 -1.24 -10.29
CA TYR A 431 18.24 -0.65 -9.01
C TYR A 431 17.94 -1.59 -7.84
N TYR A 432 16.70 -2.06 -7.70
CA TYR A 432 16.29 -2.88 -6.55
C TYR A 432 16.95 -4.26 -6.56
N ARG A 433 17.24 -4.85 -7.73
CA ARG A 433 18.05 -6.08 -7.82
C ARG A 433 19.48 -5.87 -7.33
N GLN A 434 20.10 -4.75 -7.69
CA GLN A 434 21.44 -4.40 -7.18
C GLN A 434 21.42 -4.16 -5.67
N TYR A 435 20.43 -3.41 -5.18
CA TYR A 435 20.27 -3.11 -3.77
C TYR A 435 19.99 -4.39 -2.95
N PHE A 436 19.11 -5.26 -3.45
CA PHE A 436 18.85 -6.56 -2.86
C PHE A 436 20.12 -7.41 -2.77
N ASN A 437 20.88 -7.53 -3.85
CA ASN A 437 22.12 -8.31 -3.83
C ASN A 437 23.18 -7.74 -2.88
N GLN A 438 23.22 -6.42 -2.68
CA GLN A 438 24.07 -5.81 -1.65
C GLN A 438 23.63 -6.22 -0.24
N LEU A 439 22.32 -6.15 0.05
CA LEU A 439 21.75 -6.56 1.33
C LEU A 439 21.96 -8.06 1.58
N SER A 440 21.65 -8.90 0.59
CA SER A 440 21.80 -10.35 0.65
C SER A 440 23.26 -10.75 0.89
N GLN A 441 24.20 -10.16 0.15
CA GLN A 441 25.62 -10.41 0.36
C GLN A 441 26.08 -10.01 1.77
N ALA A 442 25.57 -8.90 2.31
CA ALA A 442 25.94 -8.41 3.63
C ALA A 442 25.30 -9.23 4.78
N GLN A 443 24.10 -9.77 4.57
CA GLN A 443 23.30 -10.41 5.61
C GLN A 443 23.47 -11.94 5.66
N CYS A 444 23.58 -12.59 4.50
CA CYS A 444 23.67 -14.07 4.41
C CYS A 444 24.76 -14.56 3.46
N GLY A 445 25.54 -13.68 2.83
CA GLY A 445 26.65 -14.06 1.95
C GLY A 445 26.24 -14.61 0.58
N VAL A 446 24.94 -14.60 0.26
CA VAL A 446 24.38 -15.11 -1.00
C VAL A 446 24.18 -13.97 -1.99
N LYS A 447 24.51 -14.23 -3.25
CA LYS A 447 24.23 -13.33 -4.37
C LYS A 447 23.29 -14.03 -5.35
N ILE A 448 22.13 -13.45 -5.58
CA ILE A 448 21.13 -13.99 -6.51
C ILE A 448 21.58 -13.73 -7.95
N ASP A 449 21.51 -14.78 -8.74
CA ASP A 449 21.57 -14.80 -10.19
C ASP A 449 20.15 -14.67 -10.74
N TRP A 450 19.87 -13.49 -11.29
CA TRP A 450 18.52 -13.13 -11.73
C TRP A 450 18.05 -13.89 -12.98
N ASP A 451 18.94 -14.58 -13.69
CA ASP A 451 18.62 -15.30 -14.93
C ASP A 451 18.06 -16.71 -14.63
N ARG A 452 18.46 -17.31 -13.50
CA ARG A 452 17.95 -18.60 -12.99
C ARG A 452 16.47 -18.55 -12.58
N GLY A 453 15.96 -17.35 -12.29
CA GLY A 453 14.65 -17.17 -11.65
C GLY A 453 14.68 -17.55 -10.17
N TYR A 454 13.60 -17.24 -9.45
CA TYR A 454 13.53 -17.51 -8.01
C TYR A 454 12.11 -17.71 -7.50
N VAL A 455 12.01 -18.56 -6.48
CA VAL A 455 10.86 -18.64 -5.58
C VAL A 455 11.01 -17.54 -4.53
N CYS A 456 9.93 -16.85 -4.14
CA CYS A 456 10.00 -15.89 -3.03
C CYS A 456 8.87 -16.04 -2.01
N GLN A 457 9.21 -15.77 -0.75
CA GLN A 457 8.23 -15.52 0.31
C GLN A 457 8.51 -14.15 0.92
N ILE A 458 7.57 -13.23 0.70
CA ILE A 458 7.60 -11.90 1.30
C ILE A 458 6.75 -11.89 2.56
N ALA A 459 7.39 -12.01 3.72
CA ALA A 459 6.70 -12.10 5.02
C ALA A 459 7.60 -11.62 6.16
N ARG A 460 6.98 -11.20 7.27
CA ARG A 460 7.71 -10.96 8.53
C ARG A 460 8.41 -12.25 8.99
N PHE A 461 9.51 -12.12 9.73
CA PHE A 461 10.21 -13.26 10.34
C PHE A 461 9.46 -13.77 11.57
N ASP A 462 8.25 -14.29 11.36
CA ASP A 462 7.34 -14.71 12.42
C ASP A 462 7.14 -16.23 12.32
N PRO A 463 7.10 -16.99 13.44
CA PRO A 463 6.95 -18.45 13.42
C PRO A 463 5.70 -18.93 12.69
N SER A 464 4.64 -18.11 12.66
CA SER A 464 3.39 -18.43 11.96
C SER A 464 3.53 -18.40 10.44
N LYS A 465 4.59 -17.82 9.87
CA LYS A 465 4.74 -17.62 8.41
C LYS A 465 5.26 -18.84 7.64
N GLY A 466 5.51 -19.96 8.34
CA GLY A 466 5.91 -21.23 7.71
C GLY A 466 7.23 -21.17 6.93
N ILE A 467 8.16 -20.32 7.37
CA ILE A 467 9.46 -20.17 6.71
C ILE A 467 10.29 -21.45 6.82
N ASP A 468 10.19 -22.16 7.95
CA ASP A 468 10.82 -23.47 8.16
C ASP A 468 10.27 -24.54 7.20
N ILE A 469 8.95 -24.53 6.97
CA ILE A 469 8.29 -25.40 6.00
C ILE A 469 8.81 -25.11 4.59
N LEU A 470 8.96 -23.83 4.23
CA LEU A 470 9.49 -23.42 2.93
C LEU A 470 10.93 -23.88 2.71
N LEU A 471 11.80 -23.72 3.71
CA LEU A 471 13.20 -24.17 3.61
C LEU A 471 13.28 -25.68 3.35
N LYS A 472 12.50 -26.46 4.10
CA LYS A 472 12.44 -27.92 3.93
C LYS A 472 11.87 -28.30 2.56
N ALA A 473 10.80 -27.64 2.13
CA ALA A 473 10.19 -27.89 0.82
C ALA A 473 11.16 -27.57 -0.35
N TYR A 474 11.92 -26.47 -0.22
CA TYR A 474 12.91 -26.08 -1.21
C TYR A 474 14.08 -27.06 -1.27
N LEU A 475 14.55 -27.58 -0.14
CA LEU A 475 15.54 -28.67 -0.09
C LEU A 475 15.03 -29.91 -0.83
N GLU A 476 13.82 -30.38 -0.51
CA GLU A 476 13.19 -31.54 -1.15
C GLU A 476 12.99 -31.32 -2.65
N PHE A 477 12.64 -30.09 -3.07
CA PHE A 477 12.52 -29.71 -4.48
C PHE A 477 13.87 -29.79 -5.20
N ARG A 478 14.94 -29.25 -4.60
CA ARG A 478 16.29 -29.30 -5.17
C ARG A 478 16.82 -30.73 -5.28
N GLN A 479 16.55 -31.59 -4.30
CA GLN A 479 16.86 -33.04 -4.38
C GLN A 479 16.15 -33.71 -5.57
N LYS A 480 14.85 -33.46 -5.76
CA LYS A 480 14.10 -33.98 -6.92
C LYS A 480 14.64 -33.49 -8.26
N LEU A 481 15.23 -32.28 -8.31
CA LEU A 481 15.89 -31.78 -9.51
C LEU A 481 17.22 -32.50 -9.78
N GLU A 482 18.03 -32.78 -8.75
CA GLU A 482 19.28 -33.53 -8.89
C GLU A 482 19.05 -34.99 -9.30
N GLU A 483 17.95 -35.60 -8.84
CA GLU A 483 17.59 -36.99 -9.12
C GLU A 483 16.84 -37.19 -10.45
N CYS A 484 16.44 -36.11 -11.13
CA CYS A 484 15.68 -36.24 -12.38
C CYS A 484 16.56 -36.65 -13.57
N GLU A 485 15.94 -37.14 -14.65
CA GLU A 485 16.66 -37.66 -15.82
C GLU A 485 17.59 -36.62 -16.48
N ASN A 486 17.19 -35.33 -16.44
CA ASN A 486 17.94 -34.20 -16.98
C ASN A 486 18.04 -33.08 -15.93
N PRO A 487 18.99 -33.13 -14.99
CA PRO A 487 19.17 -32.09 -13.98
C PRO A 487 19.59 -30.76 -14.61
N PRO A 488 19.11 -29.61 -14.10
CA PRO A 488 19.50 -28.30 -14.60
C PRO A 488 20.98 -28.00 -14.34
N LEU A 489 21.69 -27.51 -15.36
CA LEU A 489 23.12 -27.14 -15.26
C LEU A 489 23.37 -25.96 -14.30
N ASP A 490 22.37 -25.11 -14.12
CA ASP A 490 22.43 -23.91 -13.29
C ASP A 490 21.80 -24.12 -11.92
N ASN A 491 21.50 -25.37 -11.50
CA ASN A 491 20.78 -25.67 -10.27
C ASN A 491 19.32 -25.16 -10.22
N GLY A 492 18.74 -24.70 -11.32
CA GLY A 492 17.35 -24.23 -11.36
C GLY A 492 17.09 -22.99 -10.49
N PRO A 493 15.79 -22.68 -10.20
CA PRO A 493 15.39 -21.45 -9.52
C PRO A 493 15.93 -21.35 -8.09
N GLN A 494 16.35 -20.14 -7.69
CA GLN A 494 16.84 -19.82 -6.34
C GLN A 494 15.69 -19.52 -5.35
N LEU A 495 15.99 -19.31 -4.06
CA LEU A 495 15.00 -18.95 -3.04
C LEU A 495 15.31 -17.59 -2.40
N ILE A 496 14.30 -16.73 -2.31
CA ILE A 496 14.35 -15.45 -1.59
C ILE A 496 13.33 -15.46 -0.44
N ILE A 497 13.80 -15.29 0.79
CA ILE A 497 12.97 -15.03 1.97
C ILE A 497 13.24 -13.61 2.43
N MET A 498 12.23 -12.76 2.39
CA MET A 498 12.41 -11.33 2.67
C MET A 498 11.23 -10.73 3.42
N GLY A 499 11.50 -9.79 4.32
CA GLY A 499 10.46 -8.99 4.93
C GLY A 499 11.01 -7.89 5.81
N HIS A 500 10.16 -6.94 6.19
CA HIS A 500 10.55 -5.88 7.12
C HIS A 500 10.86 -6.47 8.50
N GLY A 501 11.87 -5.91 9.17
CA GLY A 501 11.95 -5.98 10.62
C GLY A 501 10.78 -5.20 11.22
N SER A 502 10.15 -5.74 12.27
CA SER A 502 9.15 -5.02 13.04
C SER A 502 9.74 -4.63 14.39
N ILE A 503 9.62 -3.35 14.77
CA ILE A 503 10.00 -2.86 16.10
C ILE A 503 9.16 -3.56 17.19
N ASP A 504 7.97 -3.98 16.80
CA ASP A 504 6.89 -4.52 17.62
C ASP A 504 6.94 -6.05 17.77
N ASP A 505 7.95 -6.70 17.19
CA ASP A 505 8.07 -8.16 17.13
C ASP A 505 9.42 -8.67 17.66
N PRO A 506 9.54 -8.91 18.98
CA PRO A 506 10.76 -9.46 19.57
C PRO A 506 11.10 -10.86 19.05
N ASP A 507 10.11 -11.62 18.58
CA ASP A 507 10.30 -12.98 18.03
C ASP A 507 11.00 -12.95 16.67
N GLY A 508 10.88 -11.81 15.96
CA GLY A 508 11.49 -11.56 14.65
C GLY A 508 12.97 -11.87 14.56
N SER A 509 13.72 -11.53 15.61
CA SER A 509 15.18 -11.74 15.62
C SER A 509 15.57 -13.19 15.81
N TRP A 510 14.89 -13.89 16.71
CA TRP A 510 15.14 -15.31 16.99
C TRP A 510 14.83 -16.18 15.77
N VAL A 511 13.69 -15.95 15.09
CA VAL A 511 13.32 -16.71 13.88
C VAL A 511 14.39 -16.55 12.80
N TYR A 512 14.84 -15.33 12.57
CA TYR A 512 15.87 -15.04 11.58
C TYR A 512 17.20 -15.74 11.89
N GLU A 513 17.66 -15.72 13.15
CA GLU A 513 18.89 -16.40 13.56
C GLU A 513 18.76 -17.92 13.36
N LYS A 514 17.62 -18.50 13.79
CA LYS A 514 17.34 -19.93 13.62
C LYS A 514 17.35 -20.37 12.15
N ILE A 515 16.89 -19.52 11.23
CA ILE A 515 16.94 -19.79 9.79
C ILE A 515 18.40 -19.91 9.33
N HIS A 516 19.28 -19.01 9.77
CA HIS A 516 20.70 -19.06 9.42
C HIS A 516 21.39 -20.29 10.00
N ASP A 517 21.09 -20.64 11.26
CA ASP A 517 21.61 -21.86 11.88
C ASP A 517 21.17 -23.12 11.13
N THR A 518 19.91 -23.14 10.67
CA THR A 518 19.37 -24.26 9.89
C THR A 518 20.10 -24.39 8.54
N LEU A 519 20.27 -23.28 7.81
CA LEU A 519 20.97 -23.28 6.52
C LEU A 519 22.44 -23.68 6.65
N ASN A 520 23.11 -23.35 7.76
CA ASN A 520 24.49 -23.74 8.04
C ASN A 520 24.64 -25.20 8.54
N SER A 521 23.54 -25.91 8.75
CA SER A 521 23.60 -27.32 9.18
C SER A 521 23.92 -28.26 8.00
N PRO A 522 24.58 -29.41 8.25
CA PRO A 522 24.94 -30.36 7.17
C PRO A 522 23.75 -30.85 6.34
N GLY A 523 22.53 -30.85 6.89
CA GLY A 523 21.33 -31.27 6.16
C GLY A 523 20.89 -30.30 5.05
N TYR A 524 21.39 -29.06 5.06
CA TYR A 524 20.98 -27.98 4.15
C TYR A 524 22.11 -27.50 3.22
N GLU A 525 23.26 -28.19 3.22
CA GLU A 525 24.44 -27.82 2.43
C GLU A 525 24.12 -27.69 0.93
N LEU A 526 23.24 -28.56 0.41
CA LEU A 526 22.79 -28.55 -0.98
C LEU A 526 22.21 -27.20 -1.42
N ILE A 527 21.52 -26.49 -0.52
CA ILE A 527 20.76 -25.29 -0.87
C ILE A 527 21.32 -24.01 -0.27
N HIS A 528 22.28 -24.10 0.67
CA HIS A 528 22.82 -22.94 1.38
C HIS A 528 23.25 -21.79 0.45
N GLY A 529 23.92 -22.11 -0.67
CA GLY A 529 24.40 -21.10 -1.64
C GLY A 529 23.30 -20.47 -2.51
N ASP A 530 22.07 -20.99 -2.46
CA ASP A 530 20.95 -20.59 -3.32
C ASP A 530 19.78 -19.96 -2.53
N VAL A 531 19.90 -19.83 -1.21
CA VAL A 531 18.85 -19.26 -0.34
C VAL A 531 19.29 -17.91 0.20
N ALA A 532 18.69 -16.83 -0.28
CA ALA A 532 18.87 -15.48 0.24
C ALA A 532 17.84 -15.17 1.33
N VAL A 533 18.30 -14.87 2.54
CA VAL A 533 17.46 -14.46 3.67
C VAL A 533 17.77 -13.01 4.01
N VAL A 534 16.79 -12.11 3.83
CA VAL A 534 17.01 -10.66 3.90
C VAL A 534 15.97 -9.97 4.79
N ARG A 535 16.44 -9.32 5.87
CA ARG A 535 15.66 -8.27 6.55
C ARG A 535 15.68 -7.02 5.70
N ALA A 536 14.54 -6.72 5.10
CA ALA A 536 14.33 -5.53 4.30
C ALA A 536 14.33 -4.29 5.21
N PRO A 537 14.98 -3.20 4.79
CA PRO A 537 14.74 -1.92 5.43
C PRO A 537 13.33 -1.40 5.06
N PRO A 538 12.82 -0.32 5.69
CA PRO A 538 11.51 0.25 5.37
C PRO A 538 11.43 0.79 3.93
N SER A 539 11.16 -0.12 2.99
CA SER A 539 11.06 0.14 1.56
C SER A 539 10.04 -0.81 0.93
N ASP A 540 8.83 -0.29 0.73
CA ASP A 540 7.77 -1.04 0.06
C ASP A 540 8.14 -1.36 -1.38
N ALA A 541 8.79 -0.40 -2.07
CA ALA A 541 9.20 -0.56 -3.45
C ALA A 541 10.21 -1.69 -3.67
N LEU A 542 11.10 -1.94 -2.70
CA LEU A 542 11.99 -3.08 -2.74
C LEU A 542 11.21 -4.40 -2.67
N LEU A 543 10.27 -4.52 -1.72
CA LEU A 543 9.44 -5.73 -1.60
C LEU A 543 8.59 -5.95 -2.84
N GLY A 544 7.91 -4.89 -3.32
CA GLY A 544 7.08 -4.94 -4.52
C GLY A 544 7.87 -5.33 -5.76
N CYS A 545 9.07 -4.77 -5.94
CA CYS A 545 9.92 -5.08 -7.08
C CYS A 545 10.48 -6.51 -7.04
N ILE A 546 10.87 -7.02 -5.87
CA ILE A 546 11.32 -8.42 -5.72
C ILE A 546 10.15 -9.38 -5.87
N LEU A 547 8.95 -9.04 -5.41
CA LEU A 547 7.77 -9.87 -5.67
C LEU A 547 7.48 -9.95 -7.18
N GLN A 548 7.52 -8.81 -7.89
CA GLN A 548 7.18 -8.73 -9.32
C GLN A 548 8.05 -9.66 -10.19
N GLY A 549 9.33 -9.80 -9.85
CA GLY A 549 10.25 -10.60 -10.65
C GLY A 549 10.26 -12.10 -10.34
N ALA A 550 9.42 -12.57 -9.42
CA ALA A 550 9.46 -13.96 -8.97
C ALA A 550 8.89 -14.95 -10.01
N TRP A 551 9.51 -16.13 -10.05
CA TRP A 551 9.03 -17.27 -10.83
C TRP A 551 7.78 -17.90 -10.19
N VAL A 552 7.79 -18.05 -8.86
CA VAL A 552 6.64 -18.46 -8.06
C VAL A 552 6.73 -17.76 -6.71
N ALA A 553 5.65 -17.17 -6.24
CA ALA A 553 5.56 -16.68 -4.86
C ALA A 553 5.05 -17.80 -3.95
N THR A 554 5.36 -17.72 -2.65
CA THR A 554 4.75 -18.59 -1.64
C THR A 554 4.20 -17.78 -0.49
N GLN A 555 3.11 -18.28 0.11
CA GLN A 555 2.63 -17.80 1.39
C GLN A 555 2.16 -18.99 2.22
N LEU A 556 3.09 -19.59 2.97
CA LEU A 556 2.91 -20.88 3.64
C LEU A 556 2.58 -20.72 5.12
N SER A 557 1.84 -19.66 5.47
CA SER A 557 1.50 -19.38 6.85
C SER A 557 0.71 -20.51 7.48
N THR A 558 1.03 -20.88 8.72
CA THR A 558 0.31 -21.92 9.47
C THR A 558 -0.92 -21.38 10.18
N ARG A 559 -0.91 -20.08 10.49
CA ARG A 559 -2.00 -19.31 11.10
C ARG A 559 -1.98 -17.92 10.50
N GLU A 560 -3.13 -17.45 10.03
CA GLU A 560 -3.23 -16.16 9.37
C GLU A 560 -4.67 -15.67 9.31
N GLY A 561 -4.89 -14.35 9.39
CA GLY A 561 -6.21 -13.75 9.25
C GLY A 561 -6.67 -13.75 7.79
N PHE A 562 -5.89 -13.13 6.92
CA PHE A 562 -6.18 -13.00 5.48
C PHE A 562 -4.90 -12.97 4.64
N GLU A 563 -3.91 -12.17 5.05
CA GLU A 563 -2.63 -11.94 4.37
C GLU A 563 -2.74 -11.42 2.93
N VAL A 564 -2.59 -10.11 2.81
CA VAL A 564 -2.69 -9.38 1.54
C VAL A 564 -1.54 -9.67 0.59
N LYS A 565 -0.42 -10.25 1.04
CA LYS A 565 0.70 -10.63 0.16
C LYS A 565 0.31 -11.59 -0.96
N VAL A 566 -0.75 -12.38 -0.76
CA VAL A 566 -1.34 -13.24 -1.80
C VAL A 566 -1.97 -12.40 -2.90
N THR A 567 -2.81 -11.42 -2.53
CA THR A 567 -3.38 -10.41 -3.45
C THR A 567 -2.28 -9.63 -4.20
N GLU A 568 -1.22 -9.20 -3.51
CA GLU A 568 -0.11 -8.46 -4.12
C GLU A 568 0.63 -9.29 -5.19
N ALA A 569 0.85 -10.59 -4.95
CA ALA A 569 1.50 -11.49 -5.89
C ALA A 569 0.65 -11.69 -7.16
N ILE A 570 -0.64 -11.95 -6.98
CA ILE A 570 -1.61 -12.15 -8.07
C ILE A 570 -1.67 -10.91 -8.96
N ASN A 571 -1.72 -9.70 -8.38
CA ASN A 571 -1.73 -8.45 -9.14
C ASN A 571 -0.45 -8.22 -9.97
N LYS A 572 0.67 -8.76 -9.52
CA LYS A 572 1.93 -8.75 -10.28
C LYS A 572 2.01 -9.84 -11.34
N ARG A 573 0.92 -10.59 -11.57
CA ARG A 573 0.90 -11.78 -12.44
C ARG A 573 1.92 -12.83 -12.02
N VAL A 574 2.17 -12.92 -10.71
CA VAL A 574 3.07 -13.91 -10.12
C VAL A 574 2.20 -15.00 -9.49
N PRO A 575 2.28 -16.24 -9.98
CA PRO A 575 1.53 -17.35 -9.43
C PRO A 575 2.02 -17.68 -8.03
N ILE A 576 1.11 -18.09 -7.16
CA ILE A 576 1.40 -18.29 -5.75
C ILE A 576 1.06 -19.71 -5.27
N ILE A 577 1.94 -20.32 -4.48
CA ILE A 577 1.63 -21.51 -3.69
C ILE A 577 1.27 -21.05 -2.28
N ALA A 578 0.03 -21.29 -1.87
CA ALA A 578 -0.52 -20.75 -0.62
C ALA A 578 -1.03 -21.87 0.28
N SER A 579 -0.87 -21.74 1.60
CA SER A 579 -1.41 -22.71 2.55
C SER A 579 -2.92 -22.56 2.76
N ASP A 580 -3.59 -23.63 3.16
CA ASP A 580 -5.01 -23.65 3.55
C ASP A 580 -5.30 -23.04 4.94
N ALA A 581 -4.57 -21.99 5.32
CA ALA A 581 -4.70 -21.33 6.63
C ALA A 581 -5.56 -20.06 6.58
N GLY A 582 -6.59 -20.01 7.43
CA GLY A 582 -7.42 -18.82 7.64
C GLY A 582 -8.05 -18.27 6.35
N GLY A 583 -7.91 -16.97 6.11
CA GLY A 583 -8.46 -16.30 4.92
C GLY A 583 -7.59 -16.39 3.65
N ILE A 584 -6.42 -17.04 3.69
CA ILE A 584 -5.52 -17.16 2.53
C ILE A 584 -6.21 -17.78 1.30
N PRO A 585 -6.98 -18.90 1.43
CA PRO A 585 -7.63 -19.54 0.30
C PRO A 585 -8.63 -18.67 -0.47
N LEU A 586 -9.21 -17.64 0.16
CA LEU A 586 -10.20 -16.75 -0.48
C LEU A 586 -9.64 -15.98 -1.68
N GLN A 587 -8.32 -15.85 -1.77
CA GLN A 587 -7.65 -15.05 -2.79
C GLN A 587 -7.20 -15.91 -3.99
N VAL A 588 -7.05 -17.22 -3.81
CA VAL A 588 -6.44 -18.13 -4.80
C VAL A 588 -7.52 -18.81 -5.63
N LYS A 589 -7.39 -18.71 -6.96
CA LYS A 589 -8.16 -19.44 -7.96
C LYS A 589 -7.27 -20.57 -8.48
N GLU A 590 -7.50 -21.78 -7.96
CA GLU A 590 -6.71 -22.99 -8.24
C GLU A 590 -6.48 -23.19 -9.74
N GLY A 591 -5.21 -23.32 -10.15
CA GLY A 591 -4.81 -23.52 -11.54
C GLY A 591 -4.94 -22.29 -12.46
N LYS A 592 -5.38 -21.14 -11.94
CA LYS A 592 -5.41 -19.86 -12.69
C LYS A 592 -4.35 -18.89 -12.21
N ASN A 593 -4.32 -18.63 -10.91
CA ASN A 593 -3.40 -17.66 -10.31
C ASN A 593 -2.52 -18.28 -9.21
N GLY A 594 -2.71 -19.56 -8.89
CA GLY A 594 -1.95 -20.24 -7.86
C GLY A 594 -2.50 -21.62 -7.52
N TRP A 595 -1.98 -22.16 -6.43
CA TRP A 595 -2.31 -23.48 -5.90
C TRP A 595 -2.39 -23.46 -4.38
N ILE A 596 -3.37 -24.17 -3.83
CA ILE A 596 -3.55 -24.33 -2.39
C ILE A 596 -2.95 -25.65 -1.93
N VAL A 597 -2.15 -25.61 -0.86
CA VAL A 597 -1.54 -26.79 -0.23
C VAL A 597 -1.93 -26.90 1.24
N PRO A 598 -1.92 -28.11 1.83
CA PRO A 598 -2.15 -28.27 3.26
C PRO A 598 -1.11 -27.51 4.10
N SER A 599 -1.58 -26.79 5.11
CA SER A 599 -0.77 -26.05 6.07
C SER A 599 0.23 -26.97 6.78
N GLY A 600 1.51 -26.59 6.76
CA GLY A 600 2.60 -27.36 7.37
C GLY A 600 3.16 -28.51 6.52
N ASP A 601 2.66 -28.76 5.31
CA ASP A 601 3.11 -29.85 4.46
C ASP A 601 4.24 -29.43 3.48
N SER A 602 5.49 -29.68 3.85
CA SER A 602 6.66 -29.38 3.00
C SER A 602 6.68 -30.21 1.72
N ALA A 603 6.21 -31.45 1.76
CA ALA A 603 6.25 -32.37 0.64
C ALA A 603 5.28 -31.93 -0.46
N ALA A 604 4.07 -31.49 -0.07
CA ALA A 604 3.09 -30.93 -0.99
C ALA A 604 3.61 -29.67 -1.71
N VAL A 605 4.29 -28.78 -0.99
CA VAL A 605 4.94 -27.58 -1.57
C VAL A 605 6.04 -27.99 -2.55
N SER A 606 6.93 -28.90 -2.15
CA SER A 606 8.01 -29.42 -2.99
C SER A 606 7.49 -30.07 -4.28
N ASP A 607 6.46 -30.92 -4.16
CA ASP A 607 5.81 -31.57 -5.31
C ASP A 607 5.19 -30.56 -6.26
N THR A 608 4.58 -29.51 -5.72
CA THR A 608 3.96 -28.45 -6.52
C THR A 608 5.03 -27.69 -7.29
N LEU A 609 6.10 -27.24 -6.63
CA LEU A 609 7.25 -26.59 -7.29
C LEU A 609 7.85 -27.47 -8.40
N TYR A 610 8.03 -28.77 -8.13
CA TYR A 610 8.57 -29.71 -9.10
C TYR A 610 7.65 -29.91 -10.31
N LYS A 611 6.33 -30.04 -10.09
CA LYS A 611 5.35 -30.15 -11.18
C LYS A 611 5.28 -28.88 -12.02
N ILE A 612 5.40 -27.70 -11.42
CA ILE A 612 5.48 -26.43 -12.15
C ILE A 612 6.74 -26.40 -13.02
N TYR A 613 7.90 -26.71 -12.44
CA TYR A 613 9.18 -26.73 -13.15
C TYR A 613 9.17 -27.69 -14.36
N LYS A 614 8.54 -28.85 -14.22
CA LYS A 614 8.37 -29.85 -15.29
C LYS A 614 7.18 -29.58 -16.23
N GLY A 615 6.54 -28.42 -16.15
CA GLY A 615 5.41 -28.06 -17.01
C GLY A 615 4.14 -28.91 -16.82
N LYS A 616 4.04 -29.68 -15.73
CA LYS A 616 2.87 -30.50 -15.39
C LYS A 616 1.76 -29.68 -14.72
N LEU A 617 2.13 -28.56 -14.10
CA LEU A 617 1.23 -27.52 -13.62
C LEU A 617 1.61 -26.22 -14.30
N SER A 618 0.61 -25.49 -14.78
CA SER A 618 0.81 -24.20 -15.42
C SER A 618 -0.32 -23.25 -15.01
N VAL A 619 -0.09 -21.98 -15.29
CA VAL A 619 -1.08 -20.90 -15.27
C VAL A 619 -1.08 -20.27 -16.67
N HIS A 620 -1.66 -19.08 -16.84
CA HIS A 620 -1.68 -18.38 -18.14
C HIS A 620 -0.30 -18.08 -18.74
N ARG A 621 0.78 -18.17 -17.94
CA ARG A 621 2.18 -18.09 -18.40
C ARG A 621 2.86 -19.46 -18.29
N ASP A 622 3.72 -19.78 -19.24
CA ASP A 622 4.58 -20.96 -19.17
C ASP A 622 5.68 -20.74 -18.11
N LEU A 623 5.77 -21.67 -17.18
CA LEU A 623 6.69 -21.66 -16.04
C LEU A 623 7.73 -22.77 -16.14
N SER A 624 7.70 -23.58 -17.21
CA SER A 624 8.52 -24.78 -17.35
C SER A 624 9.99 -24.47 -17.63
N GLU A 625 10.83 -25.50 -17.52
CA GLU A 625 12.25 -25.45 -17.88
C GLU A 625 12.51 -25.07 -19.36
N GLU A 626 11.53 -25.25 -20.25
CA GLU A 626 11.66 -25.00 -21.70
C GLU A 626 11.32 -23.56 -22.12
N LYS A 627 11.14 -22.63 -21.16
CA LYS A 627 10.68 -21.25 -21.43
C LYS A 627 11.39 -20.59 -22.62
N GLU A 628 10.64 -20.28 -23.69
CA GLU A 628 11.01 -19.18 -24.57
C GLU A 628 10.70 -17.88 -23.80
N LEU A 629 11.67 -16.95 -23.73
CA LEU A 629 11.45 -15.59 -23.26
C LEU A 629 10.58 -14.81 -24.26
N ASP A 630 9.38 -15.33 -24.52
CA ASP A 630 8.23 -14.59 -24.96
C ASP A 630 8.06 -13.43 -23.95
N GLY A 631 8.60 -12.25 -24.28
CA GLY A 631 8.53 -11.07 -23.42
C GLY A 631 7.10 -10.54 -23.23
N LYS A 632 6.08 -11.29 -23.64
CA LYS A 632 4.66 -10.88 -23.59
C LYS A 632 3.98 -11.32 -22.29
N SER A 633 4.46 -12.38 -21.64
CA SER A 633 3.85 -12.93 -20.42
C SER A 633 4.69 -12.75 -19.15
N ASP A 634 5.98 -12.42 -19.26
CA ASP A 634 6.87 -12.10 -18.13
C ASP A 634 6.43 -10.81 -17.40
N PRO A 635 6.23 -10.84 -16.06
CA PRO A 635 5.77 -9.67 -15.31
C PRO A 635 6.62 -8.41 -15.49
N ASN A 636 7.94 -8.53 -15.56
CA ASN A 636 8.81 -7.36 -15.73
C ASN A 636 8.68 -6.75 -17.11
N SER A 637 8.50 -7.59 -18.14
CA SER A 637 8.30 -7.16 -19.52
C SER A 637 6.94 -6.48 -19.70
N VAL A 638 5.89 -7.07 -19.12
CA VAL A 638 4.54 -6.48 -19.09
C VAL A 638 4.52 -5.16 -18.33
N ALA A 639 5.16 -5.10 -17.15
CA ALA A 639 5.33 -3.87 -16.38
C ALA A 639 6.10 -2.81 -17.17
N GLN A 640 7.16 -3.19 -17.89
CA GLN A 640 7.97 -2.27 -18.69
C GLN A 640 7.21 -1.67 -19.89
N GLU A 641 6.33 -2.43 -20.53
CA GLU A 641 5.50 -1.93 -21.63
C GLU A 641 4.69 -0.70 -21.18
N TRP A 642 4.00 -0.85 -20.05
CA TRP A 642 3.19 0.21 -19.45
C TRP A 642 4.04 1.34 -18.85
N VAL A 643 5.01 1.01 -17.98
CA VAL A 643 5.88 2.02 -17.31
C VAL A 643 6.66 2.87 -18.33
N GLY A 644 7.00 2.29 -19.48
CA GLY A 644 7.70 2.98 -20.57
C GLY A 644 6.83 3.98 -21.34
N ASN A 645 5.51 3.92 -21.19
CA ASN A 645 4.56 4.70 -21.97
C ASN A 645 3.73 5.63 -21.06
N PHE A 646 4.16 6.89 -20.93
CA PHE A 646 3.47 7.88 -20.09
C PHE A 646 2.03 8.21 -20.53
N ASP A 647 1.63 7.80 -21.74
CA ASP A 647 0.29 8.05 -22.27
C ASP A 647 -0.69 6.90 -22.03
N GLU A 648 -0.20 5.74 -21.59
CA GLU A 648 -1.03 4.56 -21.35
C GLU A 648 -1.82 4.75 -20.05
N ALA A 649 -3.14 4.56 -20.12
CA ALA A 649 -4.00 4.54 -18.94
C ALA A 649 -3.56 3.43 -17.98
N TYR A 650 -3.77 3.62 -16.68
CA TYR A 650 -3.55 2.55 -15.71
C TYR A 650 -4.46 1.36 -16.04
N ARG A 651 -3.95 0.13 -15.86
CA ARG A 651 -4.69 -1.09 -16.20
C ARG A 651 -5.69 -1.44 -15.10
N LYS A 652 -6.83 -2.02 -15.47
CA LYS A 652 -7.79 -2.53 -14.50
C LYS A 652 -7.14 -3.65 -13.68
N ILE A 653 -7.38 -3.64 -12.37
CA ILE A 653 -6.92 -4.70 -11.45
C ILE A 653 -7.65 -6.03 -11.70
N HIS A 654 -8.87 -5.97 -12.22
CA HIS A 654 -9.68 -7.13 -12.57
C HIS A 654 -9.88 -7.25 -14.10
N ASP A 655 -8.78 -7.42 -14.84
CA ASP A 655 -8.78 -7.44 -16.32
C ASP A 655 -8.59 -8.85 -16.92
N ASP A 656 -8.24 -9.85 -16.10
CA ASP A 656 -8.06 -11.23 -16.54
C ASP A 656 -8.72 -12.23 -15.59
N ASP A 657 -8.83 -13.48 -16.01
CA ASP A 657 -9.51 -14.53 -15.24
C ASP A 657 -8.67 -15.09 -14.07
N GLY A 658 -7.40 -14.72 -13.99
CA GLY A 658 -6.51 -14.94 -12.86
C GLY A 658 -6.58 -13.84 -11.80
N ALA A 659 -7.19 -12.69 -12.09
CA ALA A 659 -7.33 -11.60 -11.15
C ALA A 659 -8.11 -12.01 -9.88
N THR A 660 -7.79 -11.36 -8.77
CA THR A 660 -8.54 -11.52 -7.51
C THR A 660 -9.66 -10.48 -7.41
N SER A 661 -10.58 -10.68 -6.46
CA SER A 661 -11.78 -9.86 -6.28
C SER A 661 -11.46 -8.38 -6.09
N GLU A 662 -12.32 -7.49 -6.62
CA GLU A 662 -12.17 -6.03 -6.48
C GLU A 662 -12.30 -5.56 -5.01
N ASP A 663 -12.88 -6.39 -4.14
CA ASP A 663 -13.06 -6.08 -2.72
C ASP A 663 -11.76 -6.09 -1.91
N PHE A 664 -10.69 -6.68 -2.43
CA PHE A 664 -9.35 -6.66 -1.81
C PHE A 664 -8.53 -5.42 -2.16
N TRP A 665 -9.10 -4.47 -2.89
CA TRP A 665 -8.43 -3.25 -3.34
C TRP A 665 -9.04 -1.98 -2.74
N THR A 666 -8.26 -0.88 -2.74
CA THR A 666 -8.65 0.38 -2.08
C THR A 666 -10.03 0.91 -2.51
N VAL A 667 -10.40 0.86 -3.80
CA VAL A 667 -11.72 1.35 -4.26
C VAL A 667 -12.85 0.47 -3.71
N GLY A 668 -12.72 -0.85 -3.78
CA GLY A 668 -13.69 -1.79 -3.22
C GLY A 668 -13.84 -1.61 -1.70
N ASN A 669 -12.72 -1.49 -0.99
CA ASN A 669 -12.69 -1.24 0.44
C ASN A 669 -13.34 0.08 0.83
N ALA A 670 -12.99 1.17 0.16
CA ALA A 670 -13.56 2.49 0.38
C ALA A 670 -15.07 2.50 0.17
N THR A 671 -15.53 1.85 -0.90
CA THR A 671 -16.95 1.78 -1.24
C THR A 671 -17.75 0.98 -0.21
N ARG A 672 -17.21 -0.16 0.26
CA ARG A 672 -17.83 -0.96 1.33
C ARG A 672 -17.96 -0.16 2.63
N TRP A 673 -16.93 0.58 3.02
CA TRP A 673 -17.01 1.46 4.20
C TRP A 673 -18.07 2.55 4.05
N MET A 674 -18.12 3.23 2.90
CA MET A 674 -19.13 4.27 2.65
C MET A 674 -20.55 3.71 2.69
N LEU A 675 -20.76 2.49 2.17
CA LEU A 675 -22.03 1.78 2.27
C LEU A 675 -22.43 1.53 3.72
N LEU A 676 -21.51 1.06 4.55
CA LEU A 676 -21.76 0.83 5.98
C LEU A 676 -22.11 2.14 6.69
N PHE A 677 -21.40 3.23 6.43
CA PHE A 677 -21.71 4.54 7.02
C PHE A 677 -23.09 5.04 6.63
N ALA A 678 -23.43 4.96 5.34
CA ALA A 678 -24.74 5.36 4.85
C ALA A 678 -25.88 4.56 5.49
N LYS A 679 -25.70 3.24 5.64
CA LYS A 679 -26.69 2.37 6.28
C LYS A 679 -26.79 2.57 7.79
N LEU A 680 -25.65 2.76 8.47
CA LEU A 680 -25.61 2.94 9.92
C LEU A 680 -26.24 4.26 10.37
N LEU A 681 -26.17 5.28 9.52
CA LEU A 681 -26.80 6.58 9.71
C LEU A 681 -28.22 6.66 9.14
N ASP A 682 -28.74 5.58 8.53
CA ASP A 682 -30.06 5.53 7.88
C ASP A 682 -30.28 6.70 6.90
N LEU A 683 -29.29 6.98 6.05
CA LEU A 683 -29.33 8.10 5.12
C LEU A 683 -30.39 7.89 4.04
N LYS A 684 -31.19 8.92 3.79
CA LYS A 684 -32.21 8.92 2.74
C LYS A 684 -31.58 9.12 1.36
N ILE A 685 -32.04 8.32 0.39
CA ILE A 685 -31.62 8.41 -1.01
C ILE A 685 -32.61 9.30 -1.75
N ASP A 686 -32.38 10.61 -1.68
CA ASP A 686 -33.16 11.62 -2.37
C ASP A 686 -32.28 12.42 -3.33
N GLN A 687 -32.87 12.95 -4.41
CA GLN A 687 -32.17 13.91 -5.26
C GLN A 687 -31.88 15.17 -4.44
N THR A 688 -30.61 15.47 -4.28
CA THR A 688 -30.11 16.66 -3.58
C THR A 688 -29.00 17.28 -4.44
N GLY A 689 -28.61 18.54 -4.19
CA GLY A 689 -27.72 19.28 -5.10
C GLY A 689 -26.48 18.53 -5.60
N GLU A 690 -25.91 17.64 -4.78
CA GLU A 690 -24.75 16.81 -5.14
C GLU A 690 -25.10 15.41 -5.67
N VAL A 691 -26.31 14.90 -5.42
CA VAL A 691 -26.77 13.54 -5.79
C VAL A 691 -27.71 13.64 -6.98
N ASN A 692 -27.24 13.20 -8.16
CA ASN A 692 -28.02 13.26 -9.39
C ASN A 692 -28.92 12.02 -9.59
N GLU A 693 -29.72 12.01 -10.65
CA GLU A 693 -30.64 10.90 -10.96
C GLU A 693 -29.93 9.56 -11.19
N GLN A 694 -28.76 9.57 -11.83
CA GLN A 694 -27.96 8.35 -12.03
C GLN A 694 -27.46 7.80 -10.69
N ASP A 695 -27.01 8.67 -9.79
CA ASP A 695 -26.59 8.29 -8.44
C ASP A 695 -27.75 7.66 -7.67
N VAL A 696 -28.95 8.25 -7.71
CA VAL A 696 -30.15 7.69 -7.07
C VAL A 696 -30.47 6.29 -7.61
N ASN A 697 -30.36 6.07 -8.92
CA ASN A 697 -30.61 4.77 -9.54
C ASN A 697 -29.60 3.71 -9.09
N VAL A 698 -28.33 4.09 -8.92
CA VAL A 698 -27.29 3.21 -8.38
C VAL A 698 -27.57 2.90 -6.90
N LEU A 699 -27.84 3.91 -6.08
CA LEU A 699 -28.04 3.79 -4.64
C LEU A 699 -29.30 2.97 -4.28
N LYS A 700 -30.39 3.10 -5.04
CA LYS A 700 -31.62 2.30 -4.84
C LYS A 700 -31.39 0.80 -5.00
N LYS A 701 -30.42 0.37 -5.81
CA LYS A 701 -30.05 -1.05 -5.91
C LYS A 701 -29.44 -1.57 -4.60
N LEU A 702 -28.82 -0.68 -3.81
CA LEU A 702 -28.18 -1.00 -2.54
C LEU A 702 -29.15 -1.02 -1.34
N GLU A 703 -30.39 -0.53 -1.49
CA GLU A 703 -31.38 -0.47 -0.39
C GLU A 703 -31.91 -1.85 0.04
N LYS A 704 -31.85 -2.84 -0.87
CA LYS A 704 -32.40 -4.18 -0.62
C LYS A 704 -31.80 -4.85 0.61
N GLU A 705 -30.51 -4.67 0.82
CA GLU A 705 -29.75 -5.33 1.89
C GLU A 705 -29.70 -4.44 3.14
N LYS A 706 -30.24 -4.90 4.27
CA LYS A 706 -30.24 -4.15 5.54
C LYS A 706 -29.07 -4.57 6.43
N LEU A 707 -28.70 -3.70 7.37
CA LEU A 707 -27.79 -4.11 8.45
C LEU A 707 -28.49 -5.20 9.29
N PRO A 708 -27.74 -6.20 9.79
CA PRO A 708 -28.31 -7.21 10.69
C PRO A 708 -28.80 -6.56 11.98
N ASN A 709 -29.80 -7.15 12.63
CA ASN A 709 -30.21 -6.75 13.98
C ASN A 709 -29.23 -7.25 15.04
N LYS A 710 -29.39 -6.79 16.29
CA LYS A 710 -28.65 -7.37 17.43
C LYS A 710 -28.96 -8.87 17.55
N GLY A 711 -27.92 -9.68 17.70
CA GLY A 711 -28.07 -11.13 17.75
C GLY A 711 -28.10 -11.80 16.36
N GLU A 712 -28.00 -11.03 15.28
CA GLU A 712 -28.02 -11.54 13.90
C GLU A 712 -26.64 -11.43 13.25
N THR A 713 -26.28 -12.49 12.52
CA THR A 713 -25.08 -12.54 11.69
C THR A 713 -25.46 -12.24 10.25
N GLY A 714 -24.94 -11.14 9.72
CA GLY A 714 -25.07 -10.78 8.31
C GLY A 714 -24.05 -11.47 7.41
N GLY A 715 -24.09 -11.12 6.13
CA GLY A 715 -23.18 -11.65 5.11
C GLY A 715 -21.88 -10.86 4.95
N ASN A 716 -21.16 -11.15 3.88
CA ASN A 716 -20.03 -10.33 3.44
C ASN A 716 -20.53 -8.99 2.88
N VAL A 717 -19.93 -7.88 3.33
CA VAL A 717 -20.30 -6.52 2.87
C VAL A 717 -20.12 -6.36 1.36
N TRP A 718 -19.23 -7.15 0.73
CA TRP A 718 -19.09 -7.17 -0.73
C TRP A 718 -20.37 -7.60 -1.45
N HIS A 719 -21.09 -8.60 -0.93
CA HIS A 719 -22.38 -9.01 -1.49
C HIS A 719 -23.41 -7.89 -1.38
N MET A 720 -23.43 -7.19 -0.24
CA MET A 720 -24.33 -6.05 -0.04
C MET A 720 -24.04 -4.90 -1.02
N LEU A 721 -22.78 -4.74 -1.42
CA LEU A 721 -22.35 -3.70 -2.32
C LEU A 721 -22.58 -4.05 -3.79
N MET A 722 -22.12 -5.21 -4.24
CA MET A 722 -22.16 -5.56 -5.66
C MET A 722 -23.51 -6.13 -6.08
N GLY A 723 -24.20 -6.87 -5.19
CA GLY A 723 -25.51 -7.46 -5.48
C GLY A 723 -25.49 -8.29 -6.77
N ASP A 724 -26.36 -7.94 -7.72
CA ASP A 724 -26.49 -8.64 -9.01
C ASP A 724 -25.28 -8.45 -9.95
N ASP A 725 -24.42 -7.44 -9.70
CA ASP A 725 -23.20 -7.17 -10.50
C ASP A 725 -21.97 -7.93 -9.97
N MET A 726 -22.13 -8.80 -8.98
CA MET A 726 -21.05 -9.58 -8.37
C MET A 726 -20.60 -10.72 -9.29
N LEU A 727 -19.29 -10.91 -9.42
CA LEU A 727 -18.75 -12.03 -10.19
C LEU A 727 -18.90 -13.34 -9.43
N LYS A 728 -18.96 -14.44 -10.19
CA LYS A 728 -19.07 -15.78 -9.62
C LYS A 728 -17.84 -16.09 -8.75
N ASP A 729 -18.08 -16.70 -7.60
CA ASP A 729 -17.07 -17.15 -6.63
C ASP A 729 -16.35 -16.02 -5.86
N GLU A 730 -16.81 -14.76 -5.97
CA GLU A 730 -16.39 -13.66 -5.11
C GLU A 730 -17.21 -13.57 -3.80
N GLY A 731 -16.67 -12.84 -2.81
CA GLY A 731 -17.41 -12.52 -1.58
C GLY A 731 -17.62 -13.69 -0.62
N ALA A 732 -17.03 -14.85 -0.90
CA ALA A 732 -17.14 -16.04 -0.07
C ALA A 732 -16.72 -15.79 1.40
N LEU A 733 -17.34 -16.57 2.29
CA LEU A 733 -17.01 -16.62 3.71
C LEU A 733 -16.47 -18.02 4.02
N ILE A 734 -15.34 -18.10 4.73
CA ILE A 734 -14.76 -19.36 5.22
C ILE A 734 -15.24 -19.68 6.64
#